data_AF-A0A1N6ZH28-F1
#
_entry.id   AF-A0A1N6ZH28-F1
#
_cell.length_a   1.000
_cell.length_b   1.000
_cell.length_c   1.000
_cell.angle_alpha   90.00
_cell.angle_beta   90.00
_cell.angle_gamma   90.00
#
_symmetry.space_group_name_H-M   'P 1'
#
loop_
_entity.id
_entity.type
_entity.pdbx_description
1 polymer ?
#
loop_
_entity_poly.entity_id
_entity_poly.type
_entity_poly.pdbx_seq_one_letter_code
_entity_poly.pdbx_strand_id
1 'polypeptide(L)'
;MSVWVTWPALTKLGTLGIFAGLITLAMEREALFENNLIDVENYERHNADITCDPRSEIARTEDGTCNILSNPSEGSVYMRFSRNVGLSAAHAETDTLLTPNPREVSNVLMARDEFKPAPSLNFIAAAWIQFMIHDWFDHGPNAEADPIQIPLPAGDPLGSGTMSVRRTQADPSRTPDEAALPQTFRNHNTHWWDGSQLYGSSKEASDKVRSFVDGKLKIDANNRLPREFVSGKPVTGFNENWWLGLSMLHQLFTLEHNAIADRLKARYPDKDDQWLYDKARLINSALMAKIHTVEWTPAVIANPVTERAMYSNWWGLLGQGGPRSDFQEEVRKLREDLAKSDSFITRILGFDPNLSDGVGNSAIDHALTGIVGSAATNNYGVPFSLSEEFVAVYRMHPLMRDNIEVYDIGSNLVSRTIPLQNAIDREAENLLAAERPERLWYSFGITNPGSLTLNNYPGFLRDLSLPLVGNVDMATIDVLRDRERGVPRYNEFRRQIGLNPITKFEDLTKDPETLANLKRLYNNDIEQIDALVGQLAETVRPDGFAFGETAFQIFISAASRRLMADRFYTQDYRPEVYTQEGIDWVEHTTMVDVLKRHNPQLNSSLVGVENAFKPWGLNIPADYESWPAANKMENLWVNGALRTQYQDGELPPLVPVDVGGLIGSILWDKVKKNSDVAPVGYSKPIHPHGVMAKVRFVPTANNGYTGLFASGSDHSLLRLSVTGDPADRGFAPGLAWKAFVDGQPSKNVSALYTLSGQGGNYNFFANELSQFVQTEANETLGTTILFSAVTLKPTLLRVDDMAKVKQDGSAVSSPKAPTQIYFVPRAEVKSRFASTPHDFREDLLSIEEGTKLYDVYATSMEIKTSILPSLNQRYANERRSSARKIGEIELTSPFIASAFGDTGVFFKHQRHEDK
;
A
#
# COMPACT_ATOMS: atom_id res chain seq x y z
N MET A 1 26.53 -7.54 -25.47
CA MET A 1 25.28 -8.06 -24.87
C MET A 1 24.63 -6.93 -24.08
N SER A 2 23.31 -6.99 -23.82
CA SER A 2 22.64 -5.97 -22.99
C SER A 2 23.22 -5.99 -21.57
N VAL A 3 23.44 -4.81 -20.97
CA VAL A 3 23.84 -4.71 -19.55
C VAL A 3 22.71 -5.21 -18.64
N TRP A 4 21.46 -4.96 -19.03
CA TRP A 4 20.26 -5.24 -18.26
C TRP A 4 19.57 -6.53 -18.71
N VAL A 5 18.90 -7.23 -17.79
CA VAL A 5 18.02 -8.38 -18.11
C VAL A 5 16.98 -8.04 -19.17
N THR A 6 16.68 -9.02 -20.01
CA THR A 6 15.75 -8.86 -21.15
C THR A 6 14.43 -9.60 -20.95
N TRP A 7 14.33 -10.50 -19.98
CA TRP A 7 13.10 -11.24 -19.69
C TRP A 7 11.87 -10.34 -19.43
N PRO A 8 11.96 -9.12 -18.87
CA PRO A 8 10.78 -8.27 -18.69
C PRO A 8 10.09 -7.91 -20.01
N ALA A 9 10.84 -7.86 -21.11
CA ALA A 9 10.27 -7.58 -22.44
C ALA A 9 9.34 -8.69 -22.93
N LEU A 10 9.47 -9.92 -22.40
CA LEU A 10 8.62 -11.06 -22.76
C LEU A 10 7.17 -10.84 -22.34
N THR A 11 6.91 -10.05 -21.29
CA THR A 11 5.55 -9.72 -20.82
C THR A 11 4.66 -9.10 -21.91
N LYS A 12 5.27 -8.41 -22.89
CA LYS A 12 4.57 -7.83 -24.05
C LYS A 12 3.93 -8.89 -24.96
N LEU A 13 4.28 -10.16 -24.79
CA LEU A 13 3.75 -11.30 -25.55
C LEU A 13 2.58 -11.99 -24.83
N GLY A 14 2.02 -11.37 -23.78
CA GLY A 14 0.88 -11.88 -23.03
C GLY A 14 1.25 -13.03 -22.09
N THR A 15 0.27 -13.88 -21.76
CA THR A 15 0.40 -14.94 -20.74
C THR A 15 1.58 -15.89 -20.98
N LEU A 16 1.80 -16.36 -22.22
CA LEU A 16 2.93 -17.25 -22.51
C LEU A 16 4.28 -16.54 -22.35
N GLY A 17 4.35 -15.24 -22.67
CA GLY A 17 5.55 -14.44 -22.41
C GLY A 17 5.86 -14.26 -20.93
N ILE A 18 4.83 -14.14 -20.09
CA ILE A 18 4.98 -14.10 -18.63
C ILE A 18 5.57 -15.41 -18.10
N PHE A 19 5.09 -16.56 -18.58
CA PHE A 19 5.67 -17.86 -18.18
C PHE A 19 7.09 -18.06 -18.69
N ALA A 20 7.41 -17.61 -19.91
CA ALA A 20 8.79 -17.65 -20.39
C ALA A 20 9.72 -16.84 -19.46
N GLY A 21 9.29 -15.65 -19.02
CA GLY A 21 10.02 -14.87 -18.02
C GLY A 21 10.16 -15.60 -16.68
N LEU A 22 9.11 -16.28 -16.22
CA LEU A 22 9.16 -17.06 -14.98
C LEU A 22 10.16 -18.22 -15.05
N ILE A 23 10.20 -18.93 -16.18
CA ILE A 23 11.17 -20.01 -16.42
C ILE A 23 12.60 -19.43 -16.44
N THR A 24 12.81 -18.27 -17.06
CA THR A 24 14.10 -17.58 -17.02
C THR A 24 14.53 -17.26 -15.58
N LEU A 25 13.63 -16.71 -14.75
CA LEU A 25 13.93 -16.45 -13.33
C LEU A 25 14.25 -17.73 -12.55
N ALA A 26 13.56 -18.84 -12.82
CA ALA A 26 13.84 -20.11 -12.18
C ALA A 26 15.24 -20.64 -12.53
N MET A 27 15.69 -20.46 -13.77
CA MET A 27 17.04 -20.83 -14.20
C MET A 27 18.11 -19.90 -13.63
N GLU A 28 17.86 -18.59 -13.60
CA GLU A 28 18.76 -17.62 -12.94
C GLU A 28 18.94 -17.99 -11.46
N ARG A 29 17.85 -18.33 -10.78
CA ARG A 29 17.89 -18.83 -9.40
C ARG A 29 18.75 -20.07 -9.24
N GLU A 30 18.56 -21.07 -10.09
CA GLU A 30 19.32 -22.31 -10.04
C GLU A 30 20.82 -22.06 -10.24
N ALA A 31 21.17 -21.23 -11.22
CA ALA A 31 22.56 -20.84 -11.46
C ALA A 31 23.16 -20.13 -10.23
N LEU A 32 22.41 -19.26 -9.55
CA LEU A 32 22.86 -18.63 -8.31
C LEU A 32 23.04 -19.65 -7.17
N PHE A 33 22.18 -20.66 -7.06
CA PHE A 33 22.35 -21.69 -6.03
C PHE A 33 23.59 -22.56 -6.28
N GLU A 34 23.88 -22.90 -7.52
CA GLU A 34 25.08 -23.67 -7.87
C GLU A 34 26.38 -22.89 -7.64
N ASN A 35 26.38 -21.58 -7.92
CA ASN A 35 27.62 -20.82 -8.04
C ASN A 35 27.84 -19.77 -6.93
N ASN A 36 26.81 -19.42 -6.16
CA ASN A 36 26.82 -18.26 -5.27
C ASN A 36 26.39 -18.59 -3.83
N LEU A 37 26.57 -19.83 -3.38
CA LEU A 37 26.36 -20.21 -1.97
C LEU A 37 27.69 -20.65 -1.36
N ILE A 38 28.30 -19.79 -0.54
CA ILE A 38 29.64 -20.03 -0.01
C ILE A 38 29.59 -19.96 1.52
N ASP A 39 29.77 -21.12 2.14
CA ASP A 39 29.90 -21.26 3.58
C ASP A 39 31.30 -20.86 4.06
N VAL A 40 31.35 -20.31 5.27
CA VAL A 40 32.58 -19.86 5.93
C VAL A 40 32.60 -20.25 7.41
N GLU A 41 31.71 -21.13 7.88
CA GLU A 41 31.57 -21.55 9.27
C GLU A 41 32.17 -22.94 9.55
N ASN A 42 32.49 -23.22 10.81
CA ASN A 42 32.88 -24.55 11.28
C ASN A 42 31.76 -25.14 12.16
N TYR A 43 30.72 -25.70 11.53
CA TYR A 43 29.56 -26.25 12.22
C TYR A 43 29.89 -27.43 13.15
N GLU A 44 30.83 -28.30 12.79
CA GLU A 44 31.20 -29.45 13.63
C GLU A 44 31.65 -29.03 15.03
N ARG A 45 32.37 -27.90 15.13
CA ARG A 45 32.81 -27.33 16.40
C ARG A 45 31.64 -26.91 17.29
N HIS A 46 30.61 -26.28 16.71
CA HIS A 46 29.47 -25.75 17.47
C HIS A 46 28.45 -26.83 17.81
N ASN A 47 28.25 -27.79 16.89
CA ASN A 47 27.31 -28.89 17.08
C ASN A 47 27.66 -29.80 18.27
N ALA A 48 28.93 -29.88 18.64
CA ALA A 48 29.39 -30.72 19.75
C ALA A 48 28.75 -30.37 21.10
N ASP A 49 28.32 -29.11 21.27
CA ASP A 49 27.76 -28.59 22.53
C ASP A 49 26.23 -28.47 22.51
N ILE A 50 25.56 -28.86 21.42
CA ILE A 50 24.11 -28.68 21.24
C ILE A 50 23.40 -30.03 21.36
N THR A 51 22.37 -30.09 22.21
CA THR A 51 21.49 -31.26 22.34
C THR A 51 20.06 -30.88 21.97
N CYS A 52 19.52 -31.52 20.92
CA CYS A 52 18.13 -31.33 20.52
C CYS A 52 17.20 -32.17 21.38
N ASP A 53 16.25 -31.52 22.05
CA ASP A 53 15.26 -32.15 22.91
C ASP A 53 13.92 -32.41 22.15
N PRO A 54 12.97 -33.16 22.73
CA PRO A 54 11.68 -33.42 22.07
C PRO A 54 10.84 -32.15 21.78
N ARG A 55 11.06 -31.03 22.48
CA ARG A 55 10.37 -29.77 22.18
C ARG A 55 10.91 -29.19 20.88
N SER A 56 12.23 -29.25 20.68
CA SER A 56 12.88 -28.75 19.47
C SER A 56 12.31 -29.38 18.20
N GLU A 57 11.89 -30.65 18.22
CA GLU A 57 11.28 -31.32 17.06
C GLU A 57 9.96 -30.68 16.57
N ILE A 58 9.26 -29.94 17.44
CA ILE A 58 7.91 -29.43 17.16
C ILE A 58 7.73 -27.93 17.47
N ALA A 59 8.81 -27.22 17.77
CA ALA A 59 8.83 -25.82 18.13
C ALA A 59 10.14 -25.15 17.71
N ARG A 60 10.08 -23.85 17.42
CA ARG A 60 11.29 -23.04 17.21
C ARG A 60 11.95 -22.75 18.55
N THR A 61 13.23 -23.10 18.67
CA THR A 61 14.08 -22.75 19.81
C THR A 61 14.32 -21.23 19.85
N GLU A 62 14.65 -20.71 21.03
CA GLU A 62 14.83 -19.27 21.22
C GLU A 62 16.09 -18.73 20.53
N ASP A 63 17.13 -19.54 20.33
CA ASP A 63 18.42 -19.17 19.72
C ASP A 63 18.59 -19.69 18.27
N GLY A 64 17.54 -20.31 17.71
CA GLY A 64 17.53 -20.87 16.36
C GLY A 64 18.24 -22.21 16.19
N THR A 65 18.74 -22.82 17.27
CA THR A 65 19.35 -24.16 17.22
C THR A 65 18.33 -25.26 16.91
N CYS A 66 18.80 -26.42 16.48
CA CYS A 66 18.01 -27.62 16.25
C CYS A 66 16.90 -27.47 15.19
N ASN A 67 16.95 -26.45 14.33
CA ASN A 67 16.11 -26.40 13.12
C ASN A 67 16.49 -27.58 12.21
N ILE A 68 17.76 -27.66 11.80
CA ILE A 68 18.29 -28.85 11.12
C ILE A 68 18.84 -29.83 12.16
N LEU A 69 18.13 -30.93 12.41
CA LEU A 69 18.48 -31.87 13.49
C LEU A 69 19.86 -32.53 13.30
N SER A 70 20.29 -32.73 12.06
CA SER A 70 21.62 -33.28 11.74
C SER A 70 22.75 -32.25 11.80
N ASN A 71 22.41 -30.96 11.81
CA ASN A 71 23.34 -29.85 11.89
C ASN A 71 22.78 -28.78 12.85
N PRO A 72 22.76 -29.06 14.16
CA PRO A 72 21.93 -28.32 15.11
C PRO A 72 22.31 -26.85 15.33
N SER A 73 23.51 -26.38 14.94
CA SER A 73 23.85 -24.95 14.95
C SER A 73 23.50 -24.23 13.64
N GLU A 74 22.98 -24.91 12.61
CA GLU A 74 22.64 -24.29 11.32
C GLU A 74 21.64 -23.14 11.52
N GLY A 75 21.97 -21.96 11.00
CA GLY A 75 21.16 -20.75 11.09
C GLY A 75 20.95 -20.18 12.50
N SER A 76 21.56 -20.75 13.54
CA SER A 76 21.44 -20.25 14.91
C SER A 76 22.15 -18.91 15.10
N VAL A 77 21.87 -18.24 16.22
CA VAL A 77 22.62 -17.06 16.65
C VAL A 77 24.13 -17.35 16.71
N TYR A 78 24.93 -16.33 16.45
CA TYR A 78 26.39 -16.33 16.40
C TYR A 78 27.06 -17.13 15.28
N MET A 79 26.29 -17.77 14.39
CA MET A 79 26.86 -18.29 13.14
C MET A 79 27.27 -17.16 12.22
N ARG A 80 28.37 -17.36 11.49
CA ARG A 80 28.91 -16.38 10.55
C ARG A 80 27.94 -16.06 9.41
N PHE A 81 28.00 -14.82 8.92
CA PHE A 81 27.44 -14.48 7.63
C PHE A 81 28.18 -15.23 6.51
N SER A 82 27.43 -15.89 5.61
CA SER A 82 27.97 -16.51 4.41
C SER A 82 28.35 -15.47 3.34
N ARG A 83 28.80 -15.96 2.17
CA ARG A 83 29.06 -15.12 0.98
C ARG A 83 28.24 -15.59 -0.21
N ASN A 84 27.82 -14.64 -1.04
CA ASN A 84 27.31 -14.88 -2.39
C ASN A 84 28.33 -14.61 -3.50
N VAL A 85 29.55 -14.23 -3.13
CA VAL A 85 30.64 -13.90 -4.07
C VAL A 85 31.87 -14.72 -3.74
N GLY A 86 32.71 -15.00 -4.73
CA GLY A 86 33.92 -15.79 -4.53
C GLY A 86 34.81 -15.18 -3.45
N LEU A 87 35.42 -16.02 -2.59
CA LEU A 87 36.20 -15.55 -1.44
C LEU A 87 37.38 -14.63 -1.84
N SER A 88 37.94 -14.80 -3.04
CA SER A 88 38.97 -13.89 -3.56
C SER A 88 38.48 -12.46 -3.81
N ALA A 89 37.19 -12.28 -4.04
CA ALA A 89 36.55 -10.96 -4.20
C ALA A 89 35.99 -10.42 -2.86
N ALA A 90 36.01 -11.22 -1.79
CA ALA A 90 35.37 -10.89 -0.51
C ALA A 90 36.31 -10.25 0.53
N HIS A 91 37.52 -9.86 0.14
CA HIS A 91 38.49 -9.25 1.05
C HIS A 91 38.11 -7.81 1.40
N ALA A 92 38.21 -7.47 2.69
CA ALA A 92 38.04 -6.10 3.17
C ALA A 92 39.09 -5.16 2.54
N GLU A 93 38.66 -3.95 2.21
CA GLU A 93 39.59 -2.93 1.71
C GLU A 93 40.45 -2.36 2.83
N THR A 94 41.77 -2.25 2.57
CA THR A 94 42.71 -1.58 3.49
C THR A 94 43.08 -0.20 2.95
N ASP A 95 43.78 -0.15 1.83
CA ASP A 95 44.41 1.07 1.32
C ASP A 95 43.38 1.97 0.59
N THR A 96 42.34 1.36 0.04
CA THR A 96 41.26 2.03 -0.71
C THR A 96 40.00 2.28 0.11
N LEU A 97 39.99 1.89 1.40
CA LEU A 97 38.82 1.98 2.28
C LEU A 97 38.16 3.36 2.28
N LEU A 98 38.97 4.42 2.22
CA LEU A 98 38.52 5.82 2.21
C LEU A 98 38.57 6.47 0.82
N THR A 99 38.68 5.69 -0.27
CA THR A 99 38.78 6.18 -1.64
C THR A 99 37.65 5.65 -2.53
N PRO A 100 36.86 6.54 -3.17
CA PRO A 100 36.73 7.96 -2.84
C PRO A 100 36.20 8.15 -1.40
N ASN A 101 36.33 9.37 -0.87
CA ASN A 101 35.94 9.68 0.51
C ASN A 101 34.44 9.35 0.73
N PRO A 102 34.09 8.42 1.65
CA PRO A 102 32.70 8.04 1.90
C PRO A 102 31.78 9.21 2.30
N ARG A 103 32.32 10.20 3.03
CA ARG A 103 31.57 11.40 3.40
C ARG A 103 31.30 12.31 2.21
N GLU A 104 32.25 12.40 1.27
CA GLU A 104 32.01 13.14 0.03
C GLU A 104 30.95 12.44 -0.84
N VAL A 105 30.97 11.11 -0.90
CA VAL A 105 29.90 10.32 -1.55
C VAL A 105 28.54 10.61 -0.92
N SER A 106 28.44 10.60 0.41
CA SER A 106 27.21 10.97 1.14
C SER A 106 26.70 12.38 0.78
N ASN A 107 27.61 13.36 0.76
CA ASN A 107 27.26 14.76 0.47
C ASN A 107 26.79 15.00 -0.96
N VAL A 108 27.39 14.32 -1.93
CA VAL A 108 27.25 14.68 -3.35
C VAL A 108 26.29 13.76 -4.12
N LEU A 109 26.20 12.47 -3.74
CA LEU A 109 25.42 11.47 -4.47
C LEU A 109 24.24 10.92 -3.67
N MET A 110 24.27 11.01 -2.35
CA MET A 110 23.25 10.38 -1.49
C MET A 110 22.23 11.39 -0.97
N ALA A 111 22.70 12.56 -0.54
CA ALA A 111 21.90 13.64 0.03
C ALA A 111 20.56 13.89 -0.69
N ARG A 112 19.45 13.84 0.06
CA ARG A 112 18.15 14.29 -0.44
C ARG A 112 18.07 15.81 -0.44
N ASP A 113 17.92 16.38 -1.63
CA ASP A 113 17.52 17.78 -1.79
C ASP A 113 16.01 17.91 -1.93
N GLU A 114 15.42 17.14 -2.86
CA GLU A 114 13.99 17.00 -3.07
C GLU A 114 13.54 15.57 -2.75
N PHE A 115 12.44 15.42 -2.02
CA PHE A 115 11.87 14.11 -1.73
C PHE A 115 11.34 13.45 -3.01
N LYS A 116 11.94 12.32 -3.39
CA LYS A 116 11.47 11.52 -4.53
C LYS A 116 10.62 10.37 -3.99
N PRO A 117 9.29 10.37 -4.16
CA PRO A 117 8.43 9.30 -3.64
C PRO A 117 8.57 8.00 -4.44
N ALA A 118 8.32 6.86 -3.80
CA ALA A 118 8.06 5.57 -4.46
C ALA A 118 6.53 5.38 -4.63
N PRO A 119 5.96 5.69 -5.81
CA PRO A 119 4.51 5.80 -5.97
C PRO A 119 3.77 4.45 -5.93
N SER A 120 4.47 3.33 -6.14
CA SER A 120 3.88 1.98 -6.08
C SER A 120 3.70 1.46 -4.66
N LEU A 121 4.30 2.13 -3.66
CA LEU A 121 4.36 1.70 -2.28
C LEU A 121 3.76 2.74 -1.34
N ASN A 122 3.25 2.29 -0.20
CA ASN A 122 2.94 3.16 0.92
C ASN A 122 4.03 3.08 2.01
N PHE A 123 3.95 3.96 3.01
CA PHE A 123 4.99 4.09 4.02
C PHE A 123 5.01 2.92 5.01
N ILE A 124 3.94 2.12 5.08
CA ILE A 124 3.94 0.84 5.82
C ILE A 124 5.03 -0.09 5.27
N ALA A 125 5.25 -0.10 3.94
CA ALA A 125 6.27 -0.95 3.32
C ALA A 125 7.69 -0.65 3.82
N ALA A 126 8.00 0.61 4.14
CA ALA A 126 9.28 1.02 4.69
C ALA A 126 9.46 0.54 6.14
N ALA A 127 8.42 0.69 6.98
CA ALA A 127 8.44 0.17 8.34
C ALA A 127 8.54 -1.37 8.36
N TRP A 128 7.80 -2.03 7.46
CA TRP A 128 7.81 -3.49 7.33
C TRP A 128 9.20 -4.02 7.07
N ILE A 129 9.94 -3.42 6.14
CA ILE A 129 11.23 -4.00 5.79
C ILE A 129 12.26 -3.88 6.91
N GLN A 130 12.27 -2.78 7.66
CA GLN A 130 13.12 -2.69 8.85
C GLN A 130 12.68 -3.69 9.93
N PHE A 131 11.36 -3.86 10.12
CA PHE A 131 10.82 -4.86 11.04
C PHE A 131 11.27 -6.29 10.69
N MET A 132 11.40 -6.62 9.40
CA MET A 132 11.95 -7.90 8.94
C MET A 132 13.48 -7.98 9.10
N ILE A 133 14.21 -6.89 8.84
CA ILE A 133 15.67 -6.86 9.06
C ILE A 133 16.01 -7.19 10.52
N HIS A 134 15.23 -6.68 11.48
CA HIS A 134 15.37 -7.00 12.91
C HIS A 134 15.05 -8.46 13.25
N ASP A 135 14.48 -9.25 12.34
CA ASP A 135 14.32 -10.71 12.46
C ASP A 135 15.53 -11.47 11.92
N TRP A 136 16.21 -10.88 10.94
CA TRP A 136 17.15 -11.60 10.09
C TRP A 136 18.59 -11.45 10.52
N PHE A 137 19.02 -10.23 10.82
CA PHE A 137 20.44 -10.00 11.05
C PHE A 137 20.78 -8.81 11.93
N ASP A 138 21.87 -8.97 12.66
CA ASP A 138 22.59 -7.90 13.36
C ASP A 138 24.08 -8.26 13.40
N HIS A 139 24.95 -7.30 13.13
CA HIS A 139 26.41 -7.48 13.28
C HIS A 139 26.89 -7.31 14.73
N GLY A 140 25.98 -6.93 15.63
CA GLY A 140 26.26 -6.75 17.05
C GLY A 140 27.06 -5.46 17.33
N PRO A 141 27.62 -5.34 18.55
CA PRO A 141 28.36 -4.17 18.95
C PRO A 141 29.64 -4.00 18.12
N ASN A 142 29.90 -2.76 17.70
CA ASN A 142 31.13 -2.38 17.01
C ASN A 142 32.34 -2.43 17.97
N ALA A 143 33.53 -2.68 17.43
CA ALA A 143 34.78 -2.69 18.18
C ALA A 143 35.09 -1.31 18.79
N GLU A 144 35.52 -1.29 20.06
CA GLU A 144 35.80 -0.04 20.79
C GLU A 144 37.14 0.60 20.40
N ALA A 145 38.13 -0.23 20.04
CA ALA A 145 39.48 0.21 19.68
C ALA A 145 39.61 0.47 18.17
N ASP A 146 40.59 1.31 17.80
CA ASP A 146 40.95 1.63 16.42
C ASP A 146 39.77 2.08 15.52
N PRO A 147 39.06 3.16 15.86
CA PRO A 147 37.99 3.66 15.01
C PRO A 147 38.54 4.25 13.69
N ILE A 148 37.81 4.05 12.61
CA ILE A 148 38.09 4.61 11.29
C ILE A 148 37.92 6.13 11.35
N GLN A 149 38.99 6.86 11.00
CA GLN A 149 38.96 8.32 10.90
C GLN A 149 38.74 8.74 9.45
N ILE A 150 37.56 9.29 9.16
CA ILE A 150 37.15 9.74 7.83
C ILE A 150 37.37 11.25 7.75
N PRO A 151 38.27 11.76 6.90
CA PRO A 151 38.46 13.20 6.75
C PRO A 151 37.16 13.88 6.28
N LEU A 152 36.78 14.99 6.91
CA LEU A 152 35.67 15.81 6.44
C LEU A 152 36.12 16.60 5.19
N PRO A 153 35.37 16.56 4.08
CA PRO A 153 35.64 17.37 2.90
C PRO A 153 35.66 18.88 3.19
N ALA A 154 36.31 19.66 2.33
CA ALA A 154 36.31 21.11 2.47
C ALA A 154 34.89 21.68 2.36
N GLY A 155 34.46 22.46 3.36
CA GLY A 155 33.11 23.04 3.42
C GLY A 155 32.02 22.06 3.87
N ASP A 156 32.38 20.93 4.48
CA ASP A 156 31.40 19.96 4.99
C ASP A 156 30.45 20.60 6.03
N PRO A 157 29.16 20.23 6.04
CA PRO A 157 28.20 20.70 7.05
C PRO A 157 28.61 20.43 8.51
N LEU A 158 29.42 19.40 8.76
CA LEU A 158 29.95 19.06 10.09
C LEU A 158 31.22 19.86 10.46
N GLY A 159 31.71 20.74 9.57
CA GLY A 159 32.89 21.58 9.79
C GLY A 159 34.17 20.98 9.23
N SER A 160 35.28 21.09 9.99
CA SER A 160 36.61 20.59 9.60
C SER A 160 37.11 19.53 10.58
N GLY A 161 38.00 18.63 10.12
CA GLY A 161 38.56 17.56 10.94
C GLY A 161 38.21 16.18 10.40
N THR A 162 37.89 15.24 11.30
CA THR A 162 37.53 13.86 10.95
C THR A 162 36.21 13.45 11.60
N MET A 163 35.43 12.63 10.89
CA MET A 163 34.35 11.83 11.45
C MET A 163 34.92 10.47 11.89
N SER A 164 34.57 10.04 13.11
CA SER A 164 35.06 8.78 13.69
C SER A 164 33.98 7.70 13.63
N VAL A 165 34.27 6.56 13.01
CA VAL A 165 33.35 5.41 12.91
C VAL A 165 34.01 4.16 13.50
N ARG A 166 33.39 3.56 14.52
CA ARG A 166 33.88 2.31 15.11
C ARG A 166 33.80 1.14 14.12
N ARG A 167 34.76 0.23 14.17
CA ARG A 167 34.85 -0.91 13.24
C ARG A 167 33.79 -1.97 13.52
N THR A 168 33.39 -2.71 12.49
CA THR A 168 32.58 -3.92 12.71
C THR A 168 33.45 -4.92 13.49
N GLN A 169 32.92 -5.53 14.55
CA GLN A 169 33.67 -6.48 15.37
C GLN A 169 33.97 -7.75 14.55
N ALA A 170 35.24 -7.98 14.23
CA ALA A 170 35.70 -9.22 13.62
C ALA A 170 35.29 -10.43 14.46
N ASP A 171 34.98 -11.56 13.83
CA ASP A 171 34.69 -12.80 14.53
C ASP A 171 35.88 -13.21 15.44
N PRO A 172 35.71 -13.20 16.78
CA PRO A 172 36.77 -13.53 17.72
C PRO A 172 37.09 -15.03 17.77
N SER A 173 36.27 -15.87 17.14
CA SER A 173 36.43 -17.34 17.17
C SER A 173 37.32 -17.89 16.04
N ARG A 174 37.76 -17.02 15.11
CA ARG A 174 38.66 -17.37 14.01
C ARG A 174 39.98 -17.96 14.50
N THR A 175 40.47 -18.94 13.76
CA THR A 175 41.72 -19.66 14.02
C THR A 175 42.85 -19.14 13.12
N PRO A 176 44.13 -19.35 13.50
CA PRO A 176 45.27 -18.94 12.67
C PRO A 176 45.27 -19.52 11.25
N ASP A 177 44.70 -20.71 11.04
CA ASP A 177 44.64 -21.37 9.73
C ASP A 177 43.70 -20.65 8.76
N GLU A 178 42.81 -19.80 9.28
CA GLU A 178 41.88 -18.98 8.49
C GLU A 178 42.49 -17.61 8.12
N ALA A 179 43.74 -17.32 8.49
CA ALA A 179 44.34 -15.99 8.31
C ALA A 179 44.41 -15.52 6.85
N ALA A 180 44.49 -16.44 5.88
CA ALA A 180 44.49 -16.13 4.45
C ALA A 180 43.07 -15.93 3.87
N LEU A 181 42.02 -16.27 4.63
CA LEU A 181 40.63 -16.10 4.20
C LEU A 181 40.12 -14.68 4.53
N PRO A 182 39.11 -14.20 3.79
CA PRO A 182 38.39 -12.98 4.12
C PRO A 182 37.97 -12.88 5.59
N GLN A 183 37.86 -11.65 6.09
CA GLN A 183 37.33 -11.43 7.43
C GLN A 183 35.86 -11.86 7.50
N THR A 184 35.53 -12.57 8.57
CA THR A 184 34.17 -13.02 8.86
C THR A 184 33.60 -12.27 10.05
N PHE A 185 32.27 -12.20 10.08
CA PHE A 185 31.50 -11.53 11.11
C PHE A 185 30.34 -12.45 11.51
N ARG A 186 29.96 -12.39 12.79
CA ARG A 186 28.89 -13.24 13.33
C ARG A 186 27.56 -12.49 13.28
N ASN A 187 26.49 -13.22 12.99
CA ASN A 187 25.15 -12.71 13.17
C ASN A 187 24.78 -12.79 14.66
N HIS A 188 24.44 -11.67 15.27
CA HIS A 188 23.95 -11.58 16.65
C HIS A 188 22.44 -11.85 16.74
N ASN A 189 21.80 -12.11 15.60
CA ASN A 189 20.45 -12.64 15.50
C ASN A 189 20.46 -14.06 14.90
N THR A 190 19.32 -14.76 14.96
CA THR A 190 19.09 -15.99 14.20
C THR A 190 19.00 -15.66 12.71
N HIS A 191 19.57 -16.52 11.85
CA HIS A 191 19.42 -16.38 10.39
C HIS A 191 18.03 -16.82 9.90
N TRP A 192 17.33 -17.62 10.72
CA TRP A 192 16.00 -18.11 10.42
C TRP A 192 14.96 -17.01 10.36
N TRP A 193 13.90 -17.24 9.60
CA TRP A 193 12.74 -16.37 9.59
C TRP A 193 11.75 -16.81 10.67
N ASP A 194 12.06 -16.48 11.93
CA ASP A 194 11.42 -17.09 13.10
C ASP A 194 10.69 -16.11 14.02
N GLY A 195 10.61 -14.84 13.65
CA GLY A 195 9.94 -13.81 14.43
C GLY A 195 10.81 -13.27 15.58
N SER A 196 12.13 -13.46 15.55
CA SER A 196 13.06 -13.04 16.60
C SER A 196 12.99 -11.54 16.93
N GLN A 197 12.52 -10.68 16.01
CA GLN A 197 12.25 -9.28 16.32
C GLN A 197 11.20 -9.12 17.43
N LEU A 198 10.24 -10.03 17.51
CA LEU A 198 9.23 -10.09 18.58
C LEU A 198 9.70 -10.94 19.76
N TYR A 199 10.26 -12.12 19.49
CA TYR A 199 10.51 -13.16 20.49
C TYR A 199 11.91 -13.13 21.10
N GLY A 200 12.86 -12.44 20.46
CA GLY A 200 14.27 -12.43 20.81
C GLY A 200 15.01 -13.69 20.35
N SER A 201 16.33 -13.59 20.34
CA SER A 201 17.26 -14.62 19.84
C SER A 201 17.96 -15.37 20.97
N SER A 202 17.39 -15.31 22.18
CA SER A 202 17.89 -16.00 23.37
C SER A 202 16.74 -16.31 24.32
N LYS A 203 16.95 -17.31 25.19
CA LYS A 203 15.97 -17.65 26.21
C LYS A 203 15.66 -16.46 27.13
N GLU A 204 16.66 -15.70 27.53
CA GLU A 204 16.48 -14.53 28.40
C GLU A 204 15.67 -13.43 27.71
N ALA A 205 15.87 -13.20 26.42
CA ALA A 205 15.10 -12.23 25.65
C ALA A 205 13.64 -12.69 25.49
N SER A 206 13.42 -13.96 25.17
CA SER A 206 12.08 -14.55 25.07
C SER A 206 11.31 -14.49 26.40
N ASP A 207 11.95 -14.88 27.51
CA ASP A 207 11.32 -14.85 28.82
C ASP A 207 10.92 -13.41 29.25
N LYS A 208 11.64 -12.37 28.79
CA LYS A 208 11.27 -10.97 29.05
C LYS A 208 9.96 -10.57 28.39
N VAL A 209 9.65 -11.07 27.19
CA VAL A 209 8.44 -10.69 26.45
C VAL A 209 7.23 -11.56 26.80
N ARG A 210 7.44 -12.77 27.32
CA ARG A 210 6.36 -13.70 27.67
C ARG A 210 5.61 -13.32 28.95
N SER A 211 4.28 -13.51 28.92
CA SER A 211 3.44 -13.38 30.12
C SER A 211 3.44 -14.63 30.99
N PHE A 212 3.78 -15.79 30.40
CA PHE A 212 3.67 -17.13 31.00
C PHE A 212 2.24 -17.52 31.40
N VAL A 213 1.24 -16.89 30.76
CA VAL A 213 -0.18 -17.21 30.93
C VAL A 213 -0.80 -17.40 29.55
N ASP A 214 -1.43 -18.56 29.35
CA ASP A 214 -2.16 -18.96 28.14
C ASP A 214 -1.36 -18.78 26.83
N GLY A 215 -0.03 -18.90 26.90
CA GLY A 215 0.88 -18.78 25.77
C GLY A 215 1.14 -17.35 25.30
N LYS A 216 0.65 -16.33 26.01
CA LYS A 216 0.64 -14.93 25.54
C LYS A 216 1.94 -14.18 25.77
N LEU A 217 2.16 -13.16 24.95
CA LEU A 217 3.13 -12.09 25.17
C LEU A 217 2.54 -10.99 26.07
N LYS A 218 3.42 -10.28 26.80
CA LYS A 218 3.05 -9.19 27.71
C LYS A 218 2.49 -7.99 26.95
N ILE A 219 1.35 -7.51 27.41
CA ILE A 219 0.72 -6.24 27.04
C ILE A 219 0.14 -5.57 28.29
N ASP A 220 -0.04 -4.25 28.24
CA ASP A 220 -0.77 -3.51 29.29
C ASP A 220 -2.30 -3.56 29.06
N ALA A 221 -3.06 -2.96 29.97
CA ALA A 221 -4.52 -2.92 29.89
C ALA A 221 -5.08 -2.14 28.68
N ASN A 222 -4.24 -1.38 27.98
CA ASN A 222 -4.58 -0.63 26.77
C ASN A 222 -4.00 -1.30 25.51
N ASN A 223 -3.63 -2.58 25.59
CA ASN A 223 -3.03 -3.35 24.49
C ASN A 223 -1.68 -2.81 24.00
N ARG A 224 -0.92 -2.13 24.86
CA ARG A 224 0.41 -1.59 24.53
C ARG A 224 1.52 -2.48 25.05
N LEU A 225 2.68 -2.41 24.40
CA LEU A 225 3.88 -3.10 24.85
C LEU A 225 4.38 -2.47 26.16
N PRO A 226 4.83 -3.27 27.14
CA PRO A 226 5.56 -2.76 28.30
C PRO A 226 6.79 -1.97 27.86
N ARG A 227 7.19 -0.95 28.64
CA ARG A 227 8.35 -0.11 28.33
C ARG A 227 9.46 -0.31 29.35
N GLU A 228 10.69 -0.25 28.90
CA GLU A 228 11.85 -0.12 29.77
C GLU A 228 11.79 1.21 30.52
N PHE A 229 12.07 1.18 31.83
CA PHE A 229 11.93 2.36 32.69
C PHE A 229 12.84 3.53 32.27
N VAL A 230 14.10 3.24 31.94
CA VAL A 230 15.13 4.26 31.65
C VAL A 230 15.07 4.72 30.20
N SER A 231 15.10 3.81 29.23
CA SER A 231 15.10 4.19 27.81
C SER A 231 13.72 4.67 27.35
N GLY A 232 12.64 4.11 27.91
CA GLY A 232 11.27 4.33 27.45
C GLY A 232 10.91 3.53 26.19
N LYS A 233 11.86 2.75 25.64
CA LYS A 233 11.65 1.85 24.50
C LYS A 233 10.79 0.65 24.92
N PRO A 234 10.10 0.00 23.98
CA PRO A 234 9.31 -1.18 24.29
C PRO A 234 10.19 -2.38 24.65
N VAL A 235 9.66 -3.23 25.54
CA VAL A 235 10.19 -4.55 25.85
C VAL A 235 9.67 -5.52 24.79
N THR A 236 10.54 -5.88 23.86
CA THR A 236 10.30 -6.80 22.73
C THR A 236 11.59 -7.57 22.44
N GLY A 237 11.57 -8.52 21.49
CA GLY A 237 12.74 -9.29 21.06
C GLY A 237 13.94 -8.44 20.63
N PHE A 238 13.70 -7.39 19.85
CA PHE A 238 14.72 -6.43 19.41
C PHE A 238 14.22 -4.99 19.52
N ASN A 239 15.00 -4.09 20.14
CA ASN A 239 14.59 -2.69 20.35
C ASN A 239 15.67 -1.63 20.05
N GLU A 240 16.66 -1.93 19.21
CA GLU A 240 17.66 -0.95 18.77
C GLU A 240 17.19 -0.15 17.54
N ASN A 241 17.80 1.01 17.29
CA ASN A 241 17.50 1.91 16.16
C ASN A 241 15.99 2.13 15.95
N TRP A 242 15.31 2.53 17.03
CA TRP A 242 13.86 2.40 17.18
C TRP A 242 13.09 3.63 16.71
N TRP A 243 11.99 3.44 15.99
CA TRP A 243 11.10 4.52 15.56
C TRP A 243 9.63 4.10 15.48
N LEU A 244 8.74 5.08 15.28
CA LEU A 244 7.28 4.89 15.32
C LEU A 244 6.76 3.74 14.44
N GLY A 245 7.31 3.55 13.25
CA GLY A 245 6.92 2.44 12.37
C GLY A 245 7.15 1.06 13.00
N LEU A 246 8.26 0.90 13.74
CA LEU A 246 8.56 -0.33 14.48
C LEU A 246 7.62 -0.50 15.68
N SER A 247 7.35 0.57 16.45
CA SER A 247 6.35 0.55 17.53
C SER A 247 4.99 0.04 17.04
N MET A 248 4.55 0.52 15.86
CA MET A 248 3.28 0.10 15.25
C MET A 248 3.28 -1.40 14.91
N LEU A 249 4.32 -1.90 14.23
CA LEU A 249 4.40 -3.30 13.79
C LEU A 249 4.59 -4.27 14.95
N HIS A 250 5.46 -3.96 15.91
CA HIS A 250 5.67 -4.82 17.07
C HIS A 250 4.42 -4.91 17.95
N GLN A 251 3.68 -3.80 18.11
CA GLN A 251 2.38 -3.84 18.80
C GLN A 251 1.38 -4.70 18.03
N LEU A 252 1.24 -4.49 16.72
CA LEU A 252 0.28 -5.22 15.88
C LEU A 252 0.53 -6.74 15.92
N PHE A 253 1.76 -7.19 15.72
CA PHE A 253 2.07 -8.62 15.69
C PHE A 253 2.17 -9.27 17.07
N THR A 254 2.35 -8.48 18.13
CA THR A 254 2.16 -8.97 19.51
C THR A 254 0.68 -9.22 19.80
N LEU A 255 -0.20 -8.34 19.35
CA LEU A 255 -1.65 -8.55 19.45
C LEU A 255 -2.11 -9.71 18.57
N GLU A 256 -1.49 -9.89 17.40
CA GLU A 256 -1.77 -11.03 16.53
C GLU A 256 -1.33 -12.36 17.16
N HIS A 257 -0.14 -12.42 17.76
CA HIS A 257 0.29 -13.58 18.54
C HIS A 257 -0.72 -13.92 19.64
N ASN A 258 -1.15 -12.92 20.41
CA ASN A 258 -2.09 -13.13 21.51
C ASN A 258 -3.48 -13.58 21.01
N ALA A 259 -3.93 -13.10 19.85
CA ALA A 259 -5.16 -13.56 19.21
C ALA A 259 -5.06 -15.02 18.72
N ILE A 260 -3.90 -15.42 18.20
CA ILE A 260 -3.61 -16.83 17.85
C ILE A 260 -3.64 -17.69 19.12
N ALA A 261 -2.96 -17.27 20.18
CA ALA A 261 -2.92 -18.00 21.46
C ALA A 261 -4.33 -18.16 22.06
N ASP A 262 -5.16 -17.13 22.02
CA ASP A 262 -6.58 -17.19 22.43
C ASP A 262 -7.38 -18.20 21.59
N ARG A 263 -7.19 -18.20 20.27
CA ARG A 263 -7.82 -19.17 19.38
C ARG A 263 -7.41 -20.61 19.69
N LEU A 264 -6.12 -20.83 19.93
CA LEU A 264 -5.58 -22.13 20.29
C LEU A 264 -6.08 -22.58 21.66
N LYS A 265 -6.11 -21.71 22.68
CA LYS A 265 -6.62 -22.03 24.02
C LYS A 265 -8.09 -22.42 23.98
N ALA A 266 -8.90 -21.70 23.21
CA ALA A 266 -10.31 -22.03 23.05
C ALA A 266 -10.53 -23.41 22.40
N ARG A 267 -9.64 -23.82 21.49
CA ARG A 267 -9.73 -25.10 20.79
C ARG A 267 -9.11 -26.27 21.57
N TYR A 268 -8.01 -26.00 22.27
CA TYR A 268 -7.18 -26.95 22.99
C TYR A 268 -7.08 -26.55 24.47
N PRO A 269 -8.19 -26.60 25.24
CA PRO A 269 -8.26 -26.03 26.58
C PRO A 269 -7.31 -26.68 27.59
N ASP A 270 -6.95 -27.95 27.36
CA ASP A 270 -6.09 -28.74 28.25
C ASP A 270 -4.58 -28.51 28.03
N LYS A 271 -4.19 -27.72 27.01
CA LYS A 271 -2.78 -27.42 26.74
C LYS A 271 -2.26 -26.34 27.69
N ASP A 272 -0.98 -26.47 28.04
CA ASP A 272 -0.28 -25.56 28.93
C ASP A 272 0.24 -24.31 28.20
N ASP A 273 0.75 -23.35 28.97
CA ASP A 273 1.31 -22.10 28.44
C ASP A 273 2.41 -22.33 27.41
N GLN A 274 3.32 -23.27 27.68
CA GLN A 274 4.47 -23.50 26.83
C GLN A 274 4.06 -24.04 25.46
N TRP A 275 3.15 -25.01 25.43
CA TRP A 275 2.63 -25.54 24.18
C TRP A 275 1.89 -24.46 23.37
N LEU A 276 1.07 -23.63 24.02
CA LEU A 276 0.33 -22.55 23.35
C LEU A 276 1.28 -21.50 22.77
N TYR A 277 2.29 -21.08 23.54
CA TYR A 277 3.32 -20.14 23.09
C TYR A 277 4.08 -20.68 21.87
N ASP A 278 4.52 -21.95 21.91
CA ASP A 278 5.28 -22.55 20.81
C ASP A 278 4.49 -22.60 19.51
N LYS A 279 3.20 -22.97 19.59
CA LYS A 279 2.33 -22.99 18.41
C LYS A 279 2.00 -21.58 17.93
N ALA A 280 1.70 -20.65 18.83
CA ALA A 280 1.45 -19.25 18.47
C ALA A 280 2.68 -18.59 17.83
N ARG A 281 3.90 -18.87 18.32
CA ARG A 281 5.15 -18.41 17.69
C ARG A 281 5.29 -18.98 16.28
N LEU A 282 5.17 -20.30 16.09
CA LEU A 282 5.23 -20.94 14.77
C LEU A 282 4.26 -20.30 13.75
N ILE A 283 3.00 -20.14 14.14
CA ILE A 283 1.93 -19.59 13.29
C ILE A 283 2.19 -18.13 12.96
N ASN A 284 2.53 -17.30 13.94
CA ASN A 284 2.72 -15.87 13.72
C ASN A 284 3.98 -15.59 12.87
N SER A 285 5.07 -16.33 13.08
CA SER A 285 6.27 -16.22 12.25
C SER A 285 5.99 -16.65 10.80
N ALA A 286 5.22 -17.73 10.61
CA ALA A 286 4.78 -18.14 9.27
C ALA A 286 3.83 -17.15 8.60
N LEU A 287 2.93 -16.52 9.37
CA LEU A 287 2.07 -15.45 8.86
C LEU A 287 2.90 -14.25 8.40
N MET A 288 3.90 -13.82 9.16
CA MET A 288 4.81 -12.74 8.75
C MET A 288 5.61 -13.13 7.50
N ALA A 289 6.11 -14.36 7.43
CA ALA A 289 6.81 -14.88 6.26
C ALA A 289 5.93 -14.90 5.01
N LYS A 290 4.67 -15.32 5.17
CA LYS A 290 3.66 -15.28 4.11
C LYS A 290 3.41 -13.86 3.64
N ILE A 291 3.01 -12.96 4.55
CA ILE A 291 2.72 -11.55 4.24
C ILE A 291 3.89 -10.92 3.49
N HIS A 292 5.13 -11.15 3.93
CA HIS A 292 6.28 -10.63 3.22
C HIS A 292 6.40 -11.24 1.81
N THR A 293 6.29 -12.56 1.69
CA THR A 293 6.46 -13.29 0.43
C THR A 293 5.40 -12.91 -0.60
N VAL A 294 4.11 -12.89 -0.23
CA VAL A 294 3.00 -12.79 -1.19
C VAL A 294 2.27 -11.44 -1.18
N GLU A 295 2.62 -10.53 -0.25
CA GLU A 295 2.08 -9.16 -0.24
C GLU A 295 3.18 -8.10 -0.36
N TRP A 296 4.17 -8.07 0.56
CA TRP A 296 5.21 -7.03 0.54
C TRP A 296 6.12 -7.13 -0.69
N THR A 297 6.63 -8.33 -1.01
CA THR A 297 7.51 -8.51 -2.17
C THR A 297 6.77 -8.18 -3.48
N PRO A 298 5.55 -8.66 -3.75
CA PRO A 298 4.75 -8.22 -4.88
C PRO A 298 4.45 -6.71 -4.95
N ALA A 299 4.46 -6.00 -3.82
CA ALA A 299 4.31 -4.54 -3.82
C ALA A 299 5.61 -3.82 -4.24
N VAL A 300 6.77 -4.29 -3.76
CA VAL A 300 8.08 -3.66 -4.04
C VAL A 300 8.64 -4.05 -5.43
N ILE A 301 8.22 -5.20 -5.98
CA ILE A 301 8.51 -5.65 -7.35
C ILE A 301 7.20 -5.98 -8.07
N ALA A 302 6.38 -4.95 -8.30
CA ALA A 302 5.03 -5.04 -8.87
C ALA A 302 5.02 -5.32 -10.38
N ASN A 303 5.52 -6.50 -10.75
CA ASN A 303 5.62 -6.98 -12.13
C ASN A 303 4.88 -8.32 -12.28
N PRO A 304 4.13 -8.53 -13.38
CA PRO A 304 3.34 -9.76 -13.56
C PRO A 304 4.12 -11.07 -13.45
N VAL A 305 5.42 -11.08 -13.81
CA VAL A 305 6.27 -12.27 -13.69
C VAL A 305 6.63 -12.53 -12.23
N THR A 306 7.07 -11.50 -11.50
CA THR A 306 7.49 -11.65 -10.11
C THR A 306 6.31 -11.84 -9.16
N GLU A 307 5.14 -11.25 -9.44
CA GLU A 307 3.90 -11.57 -8.71
C GLU A 307 3.59 -13.07 -8.78
N ARG A 308 3.70 -13.68 -9.98
CA ARG A 308 3.56 -15.13 -10.15
C ARG A 308 4.70 -15.92 -9.53
N ALA A 309 5.93 -15.43 -9.59
CA ALA A 309 7.09 -16.08 -8.97
C ALA A 309 6.95 -16.16 -7.44
N MET A 310 6.52 -15.07 -6.81
CA MET A 310 6.31 -15.01 -5.37
C MET A 310 5.10 -15.85 -4.92
N TYR A 311 4.01 -15.80 -5.68
CA TYR A 311 2.88 -16.71 -5.50
C TYR A 311 3.33 -18.18 -5.59
N SER A 312 4.12 -18.50 -6.62
CA SER A 312 4.66 -19.83 -6.88
C SER A 312 5.59 -20.30 -5.77
N ASN A 313 6.46 -19.43 -5.22
CA ASN A 313 7.31 -19.76 -4.08
C ASN A 313 6.49 -20.22 -2.86
N TRP A 314 5.34 -19.60 -2.57
CA TRP A 314 4.51 -20.01 -1.44
C TRP A 314 3.61 -21.21 -1.76
N TRP A 315 2.79 -21.12 -2.80
CA TRP A 315 1.69 -22.07 -3.03
C TRP A 315 1.94 -23.10 -4.14
N GLY A 316 2.91 -22.82 -5.02
CA GLY A 316 3.07 -23.55 -6.27
C GLY A 316 2.01 -23.21 -7.30
N LEU A 317 2.35 -23.42 -8.57
CA LEU A 317 1.45 -23.19 -9.69
C LEU A 317 0.43 -24.31 -9.93
N LEU A 318 0.54 -25.46 -9.28
CA LEU A 318 -0.34 -26.65 -9.46
C LEU A 318 -1.21 -26.98 -8.24
N GLY A 319 -1.22 -26.13 -7.22
CA GLY A 319 -2.00 -26.36 -6.01
C GLY A 319 -3.52 -26.39 -6.26
N GLN A 320 -4.25 -27.06 -5.37
CA GLN A 320 -5.72 -27.15 -5.44
C GLN A 320 -6.37 -26.50 -4.22
N GLY A 321 -7.41 -25.67 -4.46
CA GLY A 321 -8.28 -25.08 -3.42
C GLY A 321 -7.77 -23.76 -2.82
N GLY A 322 -8.70 -22.84 -2.50
CA GLY A 322 -8.36 -21.55 -1.90
C GLY A 322 -7.39 -20.70 -2.76
N PRO A 323 -6.50 -19.91 -2.13
CA PRO A 323 -5.47 -19.15 -2.83
C PRO A 323 -4.60 -20.01 -3.75
N ARG A 324 -4.39 -21.30 -3.43
CA ARG A 324 -3.56 -22.24 -4.22
C ARG A 324 -4.08 -22.51 -5.65
N SER A 325 -5.31 -22.12 -5.94
CA SER A 325 -5.91 -22.26 -7.28
C SER A 325 -5.72 -21.03 -8.18
N ASP A 326 -5.11 -19.96 -7.69
CA ASP A 326 -4.83 -18.79 -8.50
C ASP A 326 -3.86 -19.18 -9.64
N PHE A 327 -4.13 -18.70 -10.85
CA PHE A 327 -3.40 -18.99 -12.09
C PHE A 327 -3.52 -20.42 -12.67
N GLN A 328 -4.31 -21.34 -12.12
CA GLN A 328 -4.47 -22.71 -12.67
C GLN A 328 -4.85 -22.73 -14.16
N GLU A 329 -5.73 -21.82 -14.59
CA GLU A 329 -6.14 -21.70 -15.99
C GLU A 329 -4.99 -21.21 -16.90
N GLU A 330 -4.11 -20.35 -16.39
CA GLU A 330 -2.91 -19.91 -17.10
C GLU A 330 -1.91 -21.07 -17.23
N VAL A 331 -1.77 -21.89 -16.19
CA VAL A 331 -0.89 -23.07 -16.17
C VAL A 331 -1.39 -24.16 -17.11
N ARG A 332 -2.71 -24.34 -17.24
CA ARG A 332 -3.30 -25.21 -18.26
C ARG A 332 -2.88 -24.78 -19.66
N LYS A 333 -2.94 -23.48 -19.97
CA LYS A 333 -2.49 -22.93 -21.27
C LYS A 333 -1.00 -23.15 -21.52
N LEU A 334 -0.16 -23.04 -20.48
CA LEU A 334 1.27 -23.35 -20.58
C LEU A 334 1.49 -24.83 -20.97
N ARG A 335 0.82 -25.76 -20.27
CA ARG A 335 0.92 -27.20 -20.57
C ARG A 335 0.47 -27.53 -21.99
N GLU A 336 -0.61 -26.91 -22.44
CA GLU A 336 -1.09 -27.06 -23.81
C GLU A 336 -0.12 -26.51 -24.85
N ASP A 337 0.63 -25.45 -24.54
CA ASP A 337 1.66 -24.92 -25.44
C ASP A 337 2.88 -25.83 -25.51
N LEU A 338 3.39 -26.28 -24.37
CA LEU A 338 4.56 -27.16 -24.28
C LEU A 338 4.33 -28.53 -24.95
N ALA A 339 3.08 -28.99 -25.04
CA ALA A 339 2.73 -30.23 -25.74
C ALA A 339 2.76 -30.12 -27.27
N LYS A 340 2.91 -28.91 -27.84
CA LYS A 340 2.91 -28.69 -29.30
C LYS A 340 4.32 -28.84 -29.86
N SER A 341 4.41 -29.38 -31.07
CA SER A 341 5.67 -29.44 -31.84
C SER A 341 6.22 -28.07 -32.22
N ASP A 342 5.38 -27.03 -32.23
CA ASP A 342 5.72 -25.64 -32.52
C ASP A 342 5.59 -24.73 -31.28
N SER A 343 5.81 -25.28 -30.07
CA SER A 343 5.71 -24.56 -28.80
C SER A 343 6.35 -23.17 -28.86
N PHE A 344 5.57 -22.17 -28.46
CA PHE A 344 6.03 -20.80 -28.36
C PHE A 344 7.12 -20.65 -27.30
N ILE A 345 6.94 -21.33 -26.15
CA ILE A 345 7.90 -21.31 -25.04
C ILE A 345 9.25 -21.87 -25.49
N THR A 346 9.26 -23.07 -26.09
CA THR A 346 10.49 -23.69 -26.61
C THR A 346 11.18 -22.82 -27.66
N ARG A 347 10.41 -22.14 -28.53
CA ARG A 347 10.96 -21.26 -29.57
C ARG A 347 11.64 -20.01 -28.99
N ILE A 348 11.08 -19.43 -27.93
CA ILE A 348 11.64 -18.22 -27.31
C ILE A 348 12.83 -18.56 -26.41
N LEU A 349 12.74 -19.64 -25.66
CA LEU A 349 13.81 -20.06 -24.75
C LEU A 349 14.98 -20.73 -25.50
N GLY A 350 14.73 -21.30 -26.67
CA GLY A 350 15.75 -21.98 -27.48
C GLY A 350 16.06 -23.41 -27.03
N PHE A 351 15.31 -23.96 -26.07
CA PHE A 351 15.39 -25.32 -25.57
C PHE A 351 14.03 -25.74 -24.96
N ASP A 352 13.79 -27.05 -24.78
CA ASP A 352 12.59 -27.56 -24.11
C ASP A 352 12.82 -27.65 -22.59
N PRO A 353 12.11 -26.86 -21.76
CA PRO A 353 12.27 -26.87 -20.32
C PRO A 353 11.81 -28.19 -19.65
N ASN A 354 11.10 -29.07 -20.36
CA ASN A 354 10.74 -30.40 -19.84
C ASN A 354 11.85 -31.45 -20.02
N LEU A 355 12.90 -31.14 -20.78
CA LEU A 355 14.04 -32.04 -21.04
C LEU A 355 15.21 -31.86 -20.06
N SER A 356 15.17 -30.85 -19.16
CA SER A 356 16.16 -30.74 -18.09
C SER A 356 15.86 -31.79 -17.01
N ASP A 357 16.74 -32.76 -16.86
CA ASP A 357 16.56 -33.98 -16.06
C ASP A 357 16.19 -33.75 -14.58
N GLY A 358 15.28 -34.61 -14.06
CA GLY A 358 15.22 -34.97 -12.63
C GLY A 358 13.95 -34.52 -11.88
N VAL A 359 12.97 -35.43 -11.76
CA VAL A 359 11.79 -35.25 -10.90
C VAL A 359 12.20 -35.35 -9.44
N GLY A 360 11.98 -34.27 -8.66
CA GLY A 360 11.78 -34.37 -7.22
C GLY A 360 12.42 -33.31 -6.31
N ASN A 361 13.24 -32.37 -6.82
CA ASN A 361 13.93 -31.33 -6.02
C ASN A 361 14.51 -30.16 -6.87
N SER A 362 14.06 -29.96 -8.11
CA SER A 362 14.60 -28.92 -9.01
C SER A 362 13.91 -27.55 -8.84
N ALA A 363 14.53 -26.46 -9.29
CA ALA A 363 13.88 -25.13 -9.30
C ALA A 363 12.53 -25.09 -10.04
N ILE A 364 12.33 -25.97 -11.04
CA ILE A 364 11.07 -26.11 -11.79
C ILE A 364 10.02 -26.84 -10.94
N ASP A 365 10.39 -27.89 -10.20
CA ASP A 365 9.48 -28.58 -9.28
C ASP A 365 8.97 -27.62 -8.21
N HIS A 366 9.88 -26.84 -7.61
CA HIS A 366 9.53 -25.82 -6.61
C HIS A 366 8.57 -24.76 -7.19
N ALA A 367 8.75 -24.39 -8.47
CA ALA A 367 7.84 -23.46 -9.11
C ALA A 367 6.43 -24.07 -9.31
N LEU A 368 6.36 -25.37 -9.59
CA LEU A 368 5.11 -26.08 -9.84
C LEU A 368 4.37 -26.44 -8.55
N THR A 369 5.06 -26.90 -7.51
CA THR A 369 4.43 -27.41 -6.27
C THR A 369 4.51 -26.46 -5.09
N GLY A 370 5.34 -25.41 -5.18
CA GLY A 370 5.63 -24.49 -4.10
C GLY A 370 6.82 -24.94 -3.27
N ILE A 371 7.50 -23.97 -2.65
CA ILE A 371 8.53 -24.22 -1.65
C ILE A 371 7.87 -24.58 -0.31
N VAL A 372 6.82 -23.84 0.06
CA VAL A 372 6.19 -24.03 1.37
C VAL A 372 5.36 -25.32 1.40
N GLY A 373 5.67 -26.18 2.37
CA GLY A 373 5.11 -27.53 2.48
C GLY A 373 5.82 -28.58 1.62
N SER A 374 7.02 -28.31 1.10
CA SER A 374 7.83 -29.34 0.44
C SER A 374 8.15 -30.49 1.41
N ALA A 375 8.30 -31.71 0.89
CA ALA A 375 8.48 -32.91 1.71
C ALA A 375 9.81 -32.95 2.48
N ALA A 376 10.79 -32.13 2.11
CA ALA A 376 12.08 -32.02 2.75
C ALA A 376 12.63 -30.58 2.59
N THR A 377 13.53 -30.22 3.50
CA THR A 377 14.39 -29.04 3.35
C THR A 377 15.38 -29.25 2.20
N ASN A 378 15.73 -28.18 1.49
CA ASN A 378 16.79 -28.18 0.49
C ASN A 378 17.69 -26.96 0.67
N ASN A 379 18.88 -27.17 1.24
CA ASN A 379 19.90 -26.12 1.40
C ASN A 379 20.97 -26.16 0.28
N TYR A 380 20.77 -26.94 -0.79
CA TYR A 380 21.70 -27.08 -1.91
C TYR A 380 23.11 -27.52 -1.50
N GLY A 381 23.22 -28.33 -0.43
CA GLY A 381 24.50 -28.87 0.04
C GLY A 381 25.37 -27.86 0.79
N VAL A 382 24.89 -26.64 1.00
CA VAL A 382 25.56 -25.59 1.77
C VAL A 382 24.69 -25.28 2.98
N PRO A 383 25.21 -25.27 4.22
CA PRO A 383 24.41 -24.88 5.39
C PRO A 383 23.79 -23.48 5.22
N PHE A 384 22.59 -23.29 5.77
CA PHE A 384 21.88 -22.03 5.68
C PHE A 384 22.45 -20.96 6.62
N SER A 385 22.84 -19.85 6.03
CA SER A 385 23.01 -18.57 6.71
C SER A 385 22.74 -17.43 5.73
N LEU A 386 22.43 -16.25 6.25
CA LEU A 386 22.35 -15.02 5.46
C LEU A 386 23.77 -14.53 5.15
N SER A 387 23.93 -13.85 4.03
CA SER A 387 25.24 -13.40 3.55
C SER A 387 25.52 -11.94 3.86
N GLU A 388 26.78 -11.54 3.78
CA GLU A 388 27.15 -10.11 3.83
C GLU A 388 26.56 -9.32 2.65
N GLU A 389 26.46 -9.95 1.48
CA GLU A 389 25.85 -9.33 0.31
C GLU A 389 24.34 -9.13 0.48
N PHE A 390 23.66 -10.06 1.16
CA PHE A 390 22.27 -9.91 1.57
C PHE A 390 22.06 -8.68 2.45
N VAL A 391 22.97 -8.44 3.40
CA VAL A 391 22.94 -7.25 4.26
C VAL A 391 23.13 -5.98 3.42
N ALA A 392 24.08 -5.99 2.48
CA ALA A 392 24.36 -4.83 1.64
C ALA A 392 23.19 -4.42 0.74
N VAL A 393 22.49 -5.39 0.12
CA VAL A 393 21.35 -5.08 -0.77
C VAL A 393 20.08 -4.66 -0.02
N TYR A 394 20.02 -4.88 1.31
CA TYR A 394 18.90 -4.43 2.17
C TYR A 394 19.13 -3.05 2.83
N ARG A 395 20.20 -2.33 2.47
CA ARG A 395 20.44 -0.93 2.90
C ARG A 395 19.47 0.04 2.21
N MET A 396 18.20 -0.03 2.59
CA MET A 396 17.07 0.67 1.97
C MET A 396 16.68 1.97 2.69
N HIS A 397 17.61 2.62 3.37
CA HIS A 397 17.39 3.87 4.11
C HIS A 397 16.72 5.00 3.31
N PRO A 398 16.89 5.14 1.97
CA PRO A 398 16.14 6.13 1.19
C PRO A 398 14.61 5.99 1.24
N LEU A 399 14.07 4.84 1.66
CA LEU A 399 12.62 4.66 1.88
C LEU A 399 12.07 5.58 2.98
N MET A 400 12.91 6.02 3.92
CA MET A 400 12.49 6.85 5.05
C MET A 400 12.09 8.26 4.59
N ARG A 401 11.07 8.83 5.22
CA ARG A 401 10.65 10.23 5.01
C ARG A 401 11.33 11.15 6.03
N ASP A 402 11.46 12.44 5.71
CA ASP A 402 11.95 13.43 6.68
C ASP A 402 10.88 13.78 7.74
N ASN A 403 9.61 13.68 7.36
CA ASN A 403 8.46 13.93 8.24
C ASN A 403 7.42 12.81 8.13
N ILE A 404 6.75 12.56 9.25
CA ILE A 404 5.52 11.77 9.36
C ILE A 404 4.35 12.76 9.33
N GLU A 405 3.51 12.65 8.30
CA GLU A 405 2.26 13.39 8.20
C GLU A 405 1.15 12.54 8.79
N VAL A 406 0.44 13.06 9.79
CA VAL A 406 -0.67 12.37 10.46
C VAL A 406 -1.98 12.92 9.92
N TYR A 407 -2.86 12.02 9.52
CA TYR A 407 -4.17 12.30 8.96
C TYR A 407 -5.27 11.71 9.84
N ASP A 408 -6.42 12.38 9.85
CA ASP A 408 -7.63 11.74 10.34
C ASP A 408 -8.11 10.68 9.35
N ILE A 409 -8.70 9.60 9.88
CA ILE A 409 -9.18 8.49 9.04
C ILE A 409 -10.18 9.02 8.02
N GLY A 410 -9.90 8.75 6.75
CA GLY A 410 -10.69 9.22 5.62
C GLY A 410 -10.31 10.60 5.11
N SER A 411 -9.50 11.38 5.81
CA SER A 411 -9.03 12.70 5.35
C SER A 411 -7.69 12.58 4.63
N ASN A 412 -7.42 13.46 3.67
CA ASN A 412 -6.05 13.72 3.17
C ASN A 412 -5.55 15.11 3.57
N LEU A 413 -6.17 15.73 4.57
CA LEU A 413 -5.68 16.94 5.20
C LEU A 413 -4.74 16.56 6.33
N VAL A 414 -3.52 17.11 6.29
CA VAL A 414 -2.52 16.86 7.33
C VAL A 414 -3.00 17.51 8.62
N SER A 415 -3.29 16.69 9.63
CA SER A 415 -3.65 17.16 10.97
C SER A 415 -2.43 17.57 11.78
N ARG A 416 -1.30 16.90 11.55
CA ARG A 416 -0.03 17.16 12.23
C ARG A 416 1.15 16.68 11.38
N THR A 417 2.21 17.49 11.33
CA THR A 417 3.49 17.09 10.74
C THR A 417 4.51 16.88 11.86
N ILE A 418 5.14 15.71 11.88
CA ILE A 418 6.11 15.32 12.90
C ILE A 418 7.46 15.05 12.21
N PRO A 419 8.52 15.83 12.48
CA PRO A 419 9.87 15.48 12.03
C PRO A 419 10.23 14.07 12.50
N LEU A 420 10.73 13.20 11.63
CA LEU A 420 10.90 11.78 11.96
C LEU A 420 11.92 11.57 13.10
N GLN A 421 12.92 12.44 13.20
CA GLN A 421 13.86 12.50 14.33
C GLN A 421 13.19 12.72 15.71
N ASN A 422 11.96 13.23 15.73
CA ASN A 422 11.14 13.38 16.94
C ASN A 422 10.16 12.22 17.16
N ALA A 423 10.29 11.16 16.35
CA ALA A 423 9.45 9.96 16.40
C ALA A 423 10.29 8.69 16.62
N ILE A 424 11.40 8.83 17.35
CA ILE A 424 12.34 7.74 17.69
C ILE A 424 12.24 7.38 19.18
N ASP A 425 12.72 6.19 19.53
CA ASP A 425 12.84 5.68 20.90
C ASP A 425 11.58 5.94 21.77
N ARG A 426 11.74 6.64 22.90
CA ARG A 426 10.65 6.96 23.84
C ARG A 426 9.52 7.76 23.18
N GLU A 427 9.85 8.68 22.28
CA GLU A 427 8.85 9.54 21.65
C GLU A 427 8.00 8.77 20.64
N ALA A 428 8.55 7.73 19.99
CA ALA A 428 7.76 6.80 19.19
C ALA A 428 6.58 6.23 19.98
N GLU A 429 6.85 5.79 21.21
CA GLU A 429 5.83 5.21 22.09
C GLU A 429 4.83 6.26 22.62
N ASN A 430 5.27 7.50 22.84
CA ASN A 430 4.37 8.60 23.21
C ASN A 430 3.44 8.97 22.06
N LEU A 431 3.96 9.02 20.83
CA LEU A 431 3.18 9.31 19.62
C LEU A 431 2.17 8.22 19.31
N LEU A 432 2.57 6.93 19.40
CA LEU A 432 1.64 5.82 19.22
C LEU A 432 0.46 5.90 20.20
N ALA A 433 0.73 6.31 21.44
CA ALA A 433 -0.29 6.52 22.46
C ALA A 433 -1.18 7.75 22.21
N ALA A 434 -0.60 8.85 21.71
CA ALA A 434 -1.27 10.13 21.53
C ALA A 434 -2.10 10.20 20.23
N GLU A 435 -1.56 9.71 19.12
CA GLU A 435 -2.20 9.82 17.80
C GLU A 435 -3.23 8.71 17.54
N ARG A 436 -3.23 7.65 18.36
CA ARG A 436 -3.98 6.40 18.23
C ARG A 436 -3.48 5.52 17.06
N PRO A 437 -3.30 4.19 17.24
CA PRO A 437 -2.73 3.31 16.23
C PRO A 437 -3.43 3.36 14.87
N GLU A 438 -4.76 3.38 14.85
CA GLU A 438 -5.54 3.35 13.61
C GLU A 438 -5.32 4.60 12.74
N ARG A 439 -5.13 5.78 13.33
CA ARG A 439 -4.84 7.02 12.57
C ARG A 439 -3.44 6.96 11.96
N LEU A 440 -2.48 6.41 12.68
CA LEU A 440 -1.12 6.21 12.17
C LEU A 440 -1.08 5.17 11.05
N TRP A 441 -1.78 4.04 11.20
CA TRP A 441 -1.92 3.04 10.13
C TRP A 441 -2.53 3.63 8.86
N TYR A 442 -3.61 4.40 9.02
CA TYR A 442 -4.21 5.13 7.90
C TYR A 442 -3.20 6.09 7.24
N SER A 443 -2.50 6.89 8.04
CA SER A 443 -1.52 7.88 7.57
C SER A 443 -0.38 7.23 6.78
N PHE A 444 0.19 6.14 7.30
CA PHE A 444 1.22 5.38 6.61
C PHE A 444 0.67 4.67 5.36
N GLY A 445 -0.60 4.26 5.37
CA GLY A 445 -1.25 3.58 4.25
C GLY A 445 -1.53 4.48 3.04
N ILE A 446 -1.71 5.78 3.25
CA ILE A 446 -1.99 6.77 2.18
C ILE A 446 -0.76 7.60 1.76
N THR A 447 0.35 7.49 2.47
CA THR A 447 1.59 8.23 2.17
C THR A 447 2.62 7.33 1.51
N ASN A 448 3.42 7.86 0.57
CA ASN A 448 4.49 7.10 -0.08
C ASN A 448 5.81 7.15 0.72
N PRO A 449 6.62 6.09 0.73
CA PRO A 449 8.01 6.17 1.17
C PRO A 449 8.86 6.87 0.11
N GLY A 450 10.14 7.14 0.41
CA GLY A 450 11.10 7.59 -0.60
C GLY A 450 11.45 6.48 -1.60
N SER A 451 11.84 6.85 -2.81
CA SER A 451 12.36 5.94 -3.83
C SER A 451 13.82 5.56 -3.56
N LEU A 452 14.19 4.32 -3.86
CA LEU A 452 15.57 3.82 -3.75
C LEU A 452 16.40 4.32 -4.94
N THR A 453 16.77 5.59 -4.90
CA THR A 453 17.58 6.26 -5.94
C THR A 453 18.65 7.14 -5.30
N LEU A 454 19.68 7.51 -6.08
CA LEU A 454 20.60 8.59 -5.71
C LEU A 454 19.87 9.91 -5.44
N ASN A 455 20.52 10.77 -4.67
CA ASN A 455 20.03 12.06 -4.21
C ASN A 455 18.64 11.96 -3.55
N ASN A 456 18.46 10.97 -2.66
CA ASN A 456 17.21 10.74 -1.94
C ASN A 456 17.39 10.13 -0.53
N TYR A 457 18.61 10.12 0.02
CA TYR A 457 18.91 9.68 1.37
C TYR A 457 18.51 10.77 2.38
N PRO A 458 17.66 10.48 3.39
CA PRO A 458 17.08 11.49 4.28
C PRO A 458 18.13 12.32 5.03
N GLY A 459 17.86 13.61 5.21
CA GLY A 459 18.79 14.52 5.87
C GLY A 459 19.05 14.13 7.32
N PHE A 460 18.01 13.76 8.06
CA PHE A 460 18.14 13.41 9.49
C PHE A 460 18.97 12.13 9.73
N LEU A 461 19.08 11.22 8.77
CA LEU A 461 19.96 10.05 8.89
C LEU A 461 21.43 10.37 8.62
N ARG A 462 21.71 11.49 7.95
CA ARG A 462 23.07 11.98 7.69
C ARG A 462 23.65 12.83 8.83
N ASP A 463 22.82 13.11 9.83
CA ASP A 463 23.17 13.79 11.10
C ASP A 463 22.34 13.18 12.26
N LEU A 464 22.32 11.85 12.33
CA LEU A 464 21.54 11.12 13.33
C LEU A 464 22.24 11.18 14.69
N SER A 465 21.58 11.75 15.69
CA SER A 465 22.13 11.80 17.05
C SER A 465 21.88 10.49 17.78
N LEU A 466 22.95 9.77 18.11
CA LEU A 466 22.89 8.52 18.86
C LEU A 466 23.44 8.72 20.29
N PRO A 467 22.68 8.39 21.34
CA PRO A 467 23.15 8.48 22.72
C PRO A 467 24.48 7.73 22.92
N LEU A 468 25.43 8.35 23.62
CA LEU A 468 26.77 7.82 23.92
C LEU A 468 27.72 7.59 22.73
N VAL A 469 27.22 7.69 21.49
CA VAL A 469 28.03 7.58 20.25
C VAL A 469 28.31 8.96 19.65
N GLY A 470 27.34 9.87 19.68
CA GLY A 470 27.40 11.18 19.04
C GLY A 470 26.61 11.21 17.74
N ASN A 471 26.80 12.26 16.93
CA ASN A 471 26.14 12.36 15.64
C ASN A 471 26.83 11.47 14.60
N VAL A 472 26.03 10.73 13.85
CA VAL A 472 26.51 9.84 12.80
C VAL A 472 25.85 10.16 11.46
N ASP A 473 26.59 9.91 10.38
CA ASP A 473 26.07 9.91 9.03
C ASP A 473 25.90 8.47 8.55
N MET A 474 24.65 8.00 8.49
CA MET A 474 24.33 6.65 8.06
C MET A 474 24.65 6.38 6.59
N ALA A 475 24.59 7.38 5.69
CA ALA A 475 24.97 7.18 4.29
C ALA A 475 26.49 6.97 4.16
N THR A 476 27.28 7.71 4.94
CA THR A 476 28.74 7.52 5.05
C THR A 476 29.06 6.14 5.63
N ILE A 477 28.37 5.74 6.71
CA ILE A 477 28.56 4.44 7.36
C ILE A 477 28.19 3.30 6.41
N ASP A 478 27.06 3.37 5.71
CA ASP A 478 26.61 2.32 4.79
C ASP A 478 27.66 2.03 3.70
N VAL A 479 28.19 3.07 3.06
CA VAL A 479 29.27 2.94 2.06
C VAL A 479 30.52 2.33 2.68
N LEU A 480 30.91 2.81 3.87
CA LEU A 480 32.10 2.32 4.56
C LEU A 480 31.97 0.85 4.98
N ARG A 481 30.79 0.42 5.44
CA ARG A 481 30.55 -0.94 5.92
C ARG A 481 30.66 -1.97 4.81
N ASP A 482 30.20 -1.66 3.60
CA ASP A 482 30.35 -2.57 2.47
C ASP A 482 31.83 -2.79 2.14
N ARG A 483 32.64 -1.71 2.11
CA ARG A 483 34.10 -1.79 1.91
C ARG A 483 34.83 -2.53 3.04
N GLU A 484 34.46 -2.23 4.29
CA GLU A 484 35.05 -2.84 5.49
C GLU A 484 34.74 -4.34 5.58
N ARG A 485 33.54 -4.75 5.17
CA ARG A 485 33.10 -6.15 5.24
C ARG A 485 33.45 -6.93 3.99
N GLY A 486 34.16 -6.33 3.04
CA GLY A 486 34.60 -6.99 1.81
C GLY A 486 33.45 -7.37 0.89
N VAL A 487 32.39 -6.57 0.84
CA VAL A 487 31.40 -6.65 -0.24
C VAL A 487 32.04 -6.04 -1.50
N PRO A 488 32.06 -6.74 -2.65
CA PRO A 488 32.69 -6.20 -3.84
C PRO A 488 32.07 -4.87 -4.28
N ARG A 489 32.88 -4.00 -4.86
CA ARG A 489 32.40 -2.79 -5.56
C ARG A 489 31.42 -3.17 -6.67
N TYR A 490 30.57 -2.23 -7.08
CA TYR A 490 29.39 -2.48 -7.89
C TYR A 490 29.64 -3.31 -9.16
N ASN A 491 30.66 -2.95 -9.96
CA ASN A 491 30.87 -3.64 -11.23
C ASN A 491 31.41 -5.07 -11.05
N GLU A 492 32.26 -5.29 -10.04
CA GLU A 492 32.73 -6.62 -9.68
C GLU A 492 31.60 -7.44 -9.05
N PHE A 493 30.77 -6.83 -8.21
CA PHE A 493 29.61 -7.50 -7.62
C PHE A 493 28.68 -8.05 -8.70
N ARG A 494 28.39 -7.25 -9.74
CA ARG A 494 27.60 -7.70 -10.91
C ARG A 494 28.21 -8.93 -11.58
N ARG A 495 29.53 -8.95 -11.81
CA ARG A 495 30.21 -10.12 -12.41
C ARG A 495 30.06 -11.36 -11.54
N GLN A 496 30.24 -11.22 -10.23
CA GLN A 496 30.19 -12.34 -9.29
C GLN A 496 28.80 -12.99 -9.26
N ILE A 497 27.73 -12.23 -9.46
CA ILE A 497 26.34 -12.74 -9.47
C ILE A 497 25.80 -13.01 -10.89
N GLY A 498 26.68 -13.13 -11.89
CA GLY A 498 26.30 -13.53 -13.25
C GLY A 498 25.69 -12.43 -14.13
N LEU A 499 25.68 -11.17 -13.67
CA LEU A 499 25.21 -10.03 -14.45
C LEU A 499 26.31 -9.46 -15.36
N ASN A 500 25.89 -8.89 -16.48
CA ASN A 500 26.81 -8.14 -17.33
C ASN A 500 27.27 -6.85 -16.60
N PRO A 501 28.58 -6.58 -16.54
CA PRO A 501 29.08 -5.33 -15.96
C PRO A 501 28.65 -4.14 -16.82
N ILE A 502 28.56 -2.96 -16.20
CA ILE A 502 28.46 -1.70 -16.94
C ILE A 502 29.78 -1.45 -17.68
N THR A 503 29.71 -0.67 -18.77
CA THR A 503 30.90 -0.32 -19.58
C THR A 503 31.22 1.17 -19.54
N LYS A 504 30.30 1.98 -19.04
CA LYS A 504 30.40 3.43 -18.90
C LYS A 504 29.36 3.93 -17.90
N PHE A 505 29.57 5.11 -17.33
CA PHE A 505 28.65 5.71 -16.35
C PHE A 505 27.25 6.01 -16.94
N GLU A 506 27.17 6.29 -18.25
CA GLU A 506 25.90 6.54 -18.96
C GLU A 506 24.99 5.31 -19.00
N ASP A 507 25.51 4.12 -18.71
CA ASP A 507 24.67 2.94 -18.56
C ASP A 507 23.76 3.09 -17.32
N LEU A 508 24.24 3.74 -16.25
CA LEU A 508 23.51 3.92 -14.98
C LEU A 508 22.49 5.05 -15.05
N THR A 509 22.88 6.24 -15.52
CA THR A 509 22.03 7.43 -15.50
C THR A 509 22.25 8.33 -16.71
N LYS A 510 21.18 9.01 -17.11
CA LYS A 510 21.19 10.06 -18.14
C LYS A 510 21.09 11.48 -17.56
N ASP A 511 20.89 11.58 -16.24
CA ASP A 511 20.85 12.88 -15.56
C ASP A 511 22.24 13.54 -15.62
N PRO A 512 22.39 14.72 -16.26
CA PRO A 512 23.70 15.30 -16.51
C PRO A 512 24.49 15.63 -15.24
N GLU A 513 23.81 16.08 -14.18
CA GLU A 513 24.44 16.46 -12.93
C GLU A 513 24.94 15.23 -12.16
N THR A 514 24.07 14.24 -11.96
CA THR A 514 24.44 12.97 -11.32
C THR A 514 25.56 12.27 -12.09
N LEU A 515 25.50 12.26 -13.43
CA LEU A 515 26.53 11.69 -14.28
C LEU A 515 27.89 12.40 -14.11
N ALA A 516 27.90 13.72 -14.07
CA ALA A 516 29.12 14.51 -13.85
C ALA A 516 29.71 14.25 -12.46
N ASN A 517 28.86 14.18 -11.43
CA ASN A 517 29.27 13.89 -10.06
C ASN A 517 29.83 12.48 -9.89
N LEU A 518 29.19 11.47 -10.49
CA LEU A 518 29.71 10.09 -10.52
C LEU A 518 31.10 10.03 -11.17
N LYS A 519 31.26 10.62 -12.37
CA LYS A 519 32.55 10.65 -13.06
C LYS A 519 33.62 11.37 -12.25
N ARG A 520 33.27 12.48 -11.58
CA ARG A 520 34.20 13.26 -10.76
C ARG A 520 34.66 12.47 -9.54
N LEU A 521 33.72 11.93 -8.76
CA LEU A 521 34.03 11.25 -7.49
C LEU A 521 34.79 9.95 -7.71
N TYR A 522 34.41 9.17 -8.72
CA TYR A 522 35.03 7.89 -9.01
C TYR A 522 36.16 8.00 -10.04
N ASN A 523 36.74 9.19 -10.24
CA ASN A 523 37.88 9.42 -11.15
C ASN A 523 37.67 8.88 -12.58
N ASN A 524 36.42 8.91 -13.06
CA ASN A 524 35.98 8.35 -14.33
C ASN A 524 36.33 6.86 -14.50
N ASP A 525 36.41 6.13 -13.38
CA ASP A 525 36.65 4.69 -13.31
C ASP A 525 35.40 3.98 -12.74
N ILE A 526 34.76 3.19 -13.60
CA ILE A 526 33.54 2.45 -13.26
C ILE A 526 33.76 1.32 -12.25
N GLU A 527 35.00 0.84 -12.10
CA GLU A 527 35.33 -0.24 -11.15
C GLU A 527 35.36 0.25 -9.69
N GLN A 528 35.49 1.57 -9.47
CA GLN A 528 35.53 2.16 -8.13
C GLN A 528 34.13 2.42 -7.54
N ILE A 529 33.07 2.30 -8.33
CA ILE A 529 31.70 2.60 -7.90
C ILE A 529 31.32 1.70 -6.72
N ASP A 530 30.93 2.30 -5.60
CA ASP A 530 30.47 1.57 -4.42
C ASP A 530 29.24 0.71 -4.73
N ALA A 531 29.14 -0.46 -4.11
CA ALA A 531 28.00 -1.37 -4.31
C ALA A 531 26.65 -0.66 -4.10
N LEU A 532 26.49 0.03 -2.98
CA LEU A 532 25.27 0.78 -2.67
C LEU A 532 25.01 1.92 -3.67
N VAL A 533 26.04 2.68 -4.04
CA VAL A 533 25.89 3.80 -4.99
C VAL A 533 25.46 3.30 -6.36
N GLY A 534 26.09 2.23 -6.86
CA GLY A 534 25.72 1.63 -8.13
C GLY A 534 24.28 1.12 -8.13
N GLN A 535 23.86 0.41 -7.08
CA GLN A 535 22.49 -0.08 -6.91
C GLN A 535 21.45 1.06 -6.92
N LEU A 536 21.71 2.16 -6.20
CA LEU A 536 20.84 3.35 -6.19
C LEU A 536 20.90 4.13 -7.51
N ALA A 537 21.99 4.01 -8.27
CA ALA A 537 22.18 4.66 -9.57
C ALA A 537 21.50 3.92 -10.72
N GLU A 538 21.09 2.66 -10.55
CA GLU A 538 20.39 1.90 -11.59
C GLU A 538 19.04 2.57 -11.94
N THR A 539 19.01 3.35 -13.01
CA THR A 539 17.76 4.01 -13.48
C THR A 539 16.95 3.13 -14.44
N VAL A 540 17.58 2.12 -15.05
CA VAL A 540 16.89 1.13 -15.89
C VAL A 540 16.48 -0.03 -15.01
N ARG A 541 15.17 -0.24 -14.83
CA ARG A 541 14.59 -1.29 -14.00
C ARG A 541 13.43 -1.96 -14.74
N PRO A 542 13.12 -3.23 -14.44
CA PRO A 542 11.84 -3.81 -14.86
C PRO A 542 10.67 -2.95 -14.38
N ASP A 543 9.63 -2.80 -15.21
CA ASP A 543 8.43 -2.04 -14.85
C ASP A 543 7.85 -2.58 -13.53
N GLY A 544 7.58 -1.66 -12.59
CA GLY A 544 7.03 -1.95 -11.26
C GLY A 544 8.05 -2.19 -10.14
N PHE A 545 9.35 -2.24 -10.43
CA PHE A 545 10.38 -2.47 -9.42
C PHE A 545 10.79 -1.19 -8.67
N ALA A 546 10.86 -1.28 -7.34
CA ALA A 546 11.33 -0.19 -6.48
C ALA A 546 12.86 -0.14 -6.35
N PHE A 547 13.59 -1.21 -6.71
CA PHE A 547 15.06 -1.29 -6.71
C PHE A 547 15.59 -1.94 -8.01
N GLY A 548 16.90 -1.85 -8.20
CA GLY A 548 17.59 -2.34 -9.40
C GLY A 548 17.79 -3.85 -9.48
N GLU A 549 18.30 -4.29 -10.63
CA GLU A 549 18.56 -5.69 -10.97
C GLU A 549 19.63 -6.34 -10.08
N THR A 550 20.67 -5.60 -9.69
CA THR A 550 21.76 -6.15 -8.85
C THR A 550 21.22 -6.63 -7.48
N ALA A 551 20.39 -5.82 -6.82
CA ALA A 551 19.74 -6.22 -5.56
C ALA A 551 18.75 -7.39 -5.78
N PHE A 552 18.03 -7.37 -6.91
CA PHE A 552 17.06 -8.40 -7.24
C PHE A 552 17.68 -9.79 -7.36
N GLN A 553 18.87 -9.93 -7.98
CA GLN A 553 19.53 -11.24 -8.10
C GLN A 553 19.83 -11.88 -6.74
N ILE A 554 20.29 -11.09 -5.76
CA ILE A 554 20.47 -11.58 -4.38
C ILE A 554 19.13 -11.96 -3.75
N PHE A 555 18.05 -11.22 -4.02
CA PHE A 555 16.73 -11.54 -3.49
C PHE A 555 16.15 -12.83 -4.07
N ILE A 556 16.32 -13.11 -5.36
CA ILE A 556 15.81 -14.35 -5.98
C ILE A 556 16.36 -15.58 -5.22
N SER A 557 17.66 -15.58 -4.92
CA SER A 557 18.30 -16.67 -4.19
C SER A 557 17.92 -16.63 -2.70
N ALA A 558 18.18 -15.53 -2.00
CA ALA A 558 18.02 -15.46 -0.55
C ALA A 558 16.57 -15.56 -0.07
N ALA A 559 15.60 -14.97 -0.79
CA ALA A 559 14.18 -15.07 -0.41
C ALA A 559 13.66 -16.51 -0.54
N SER A 560 14.04 -17.19 -1.63
CA SER A 560 13.71 -18.62 -1.81
C SER A 560 14.38 -19.48 -0.74
N ARG A 561 15.66 -19.19 -0.45
CA ARG A 561 16.50 -19.94 0.50
C ARG A 561 15.98 -19.89 1.93
N ARG A 562 15.48 -18.74 2.38
CA ARG A 562 14.86 -18.57 3.71
C ARG A 562 13.65 -19.49 3.95
N LEU A 563 12.94 -19.88 2.88
CA LEU A 563 11.80 -20.79 2.98
C LEU A 563 12.25 -22.25 2.82
N MET A 564 13.02 -22.56 1.78
CA MET A 564 13.35 -23.95 1.42
C MET A 564 14.35 -24.62 2.37
N ALA A 565 15.19 -23.86 3.05
CA ALA A 565 16.16 -24.40 4.00
C ALA A 565 15.58 -24.61 5.41
N ASP A 566 14.39 -24.08 5.70
CA ASP A 566 13.78 -24.14 7.03
C ASP A 566 12.76 -25.28 7.11
N ARG A 567 12.91 -26.21 8.07
CA ARG A 567 11.99 -27.35 8.18
C ARG A 567 10.56 -26.91 8.46
N PHE A 568 10.38 -25.81 9.18
CA PHE A 568 9.07 -25.32 9.61
C PHE A 568 8.30 -24.64 8.47
N TYR A 569 8.97 -24.33 7.35
CA TYR A 569 8.32 -23.94 6.10
C TYR A 569 8.23 -25.09 5.10
N THR A 570 8.85 -26.24 5.37
CA THR A 570 8.87 -27.39 4.46
C THR A 570 8.21 -28.61 5.11
N GLN A 571 8.98 -29.62 5.51
CA GLN A 571 8.48 -30.90 6.00
C GLN A 571 7.61 -30.81 7.26
N ASP A 572 7.80 -29.76 8.07
CA ASP A 572 7.07 -29.52 9.31
C ASP A 572 6.00 -28.42 9.18
N TYR A 573 5.79 -27.87 7.98
CA TYR A 573 4.63 -27.03 7.67
C TYR A 573 3.36 -27.88 7.48
N ARG A 574 2.92 -28.53 8.56
CA ARG A 574 1.79 -29.46 8.55
C ARG A 574 1.00 -29.44 9.87
N PRO A 575 -0.26 -29.89 9.89
CA PRO A 575 -1.13 -29.80 11.07
C PRO A 575 -0.57 -30.49 12.33
N GLU A 576 0.25 -31.53 12.22
CA GLU A 576 0.83 -32.20 13.39
C GLU A 576 1.78 -31.28 14.17
N VAL A 577 2.43 -30.34 13.47
CA VAL A 577 3.35 -29.37 14.07
C VAL A 577 2.67 -28.02 14.29
N TYR A 578 1.84 -27.54 13.36
CA TYR A 578 1.22 -26.22 13.44
C TYR A 578 -0.18 -26.22 14.07
N THR A 579 -0.82 -27.38 14.24
CA THR A 579 -2.29 -27.55 14.36
C THR A 579 -3.03 -27.21 13.06
N GLN A 580 -4.22 -27.80 12.87
CA GLN A 580 -5.05 -27.45 11.70
C GLN A 580 -5.48 -25.98 11.76
N GLU A 581 -5.86 -25.50 12.95
CA GLU A 581 -6.24 -24.10 13.17
C GLU A 581 -5.09 -23.15 12.85
N GLY A 582 -3.84 -23.55 13.14
CA GLY A 582 -2.66 -22.78 12.80
C GLY A 582 -2.40 -22.68 11.30
N ILE A 583 -2.47 -23.81 10.57
CA ILE A 583 -2.37 -23.80 9.11
C ILE A 583 -3.47 -22.94 8.50
N ASP A 584 -4.72 -23.11 8.94
CA ASP A 584 -5.85 -22.33 8.42
C ASP A 584 -5.68 -20.84 8.69
N TRP A 585 -5.12 -20.46 9.85
CA TRP A 585 -4.83 -19.08 10.19
C TRP A 585 -3.79 -18.46 9.26
N VAL A 586 -2.68 -19.15 9.00
CA VAL A 586 -1.65 -18.67 8.07
C VAL A 586 -2.23 -18.56 6.65
N GLU A 587 -2.89 -19.61 6.15
CA GLU A 587 -3.34 -19.68 4.76
C GLU A 587 -4.47 -18.68 4.42
N HIS A 588 -5.33 -18.33 5.38
CA HIS A 588 -6.49 -17.46 5.14
C HIS A 588 -6.39 -16.04 5.75
N THR A 589 -5.23 -15.67 6.29
CA THR A 589 -5.01 -14.30 6.80
C THR A 589 -4.09 -13.53 5.86
N THR A 590 -4.46 -12.28 5.57
CA THR A 590 -3.65 -11.26 4.88
C THR A 590 -3.25 -10.15 5.86
N MET A 591 -2.31 -9.28 5.47
CA MET A 591 -1.99 -8.08 6.27
C MET A 591 -3.20 -7.16 6.45
N VAL A 592 -4.08 -7.08 5.45
CA VAL A 592 -5.35 -6.32 5.56
C VAL A 592 -6.26 -6.91 6.64
N ASP A 593 -6.33 -8.24 6.76
CA ASP A 593 -7.11 -8.91 7.80
C ASP A 593 -6.53 -8.65 9.19
N VAL A 594 -5.20 -8.70 9.34
CA VAL A 594 -4.52 -8.35 10.60
C VAL A 594 -4.82 -6.90 10.99
N LEU A 595 -4.71 -5.96 10.04
CA LEU A 595 -5.03 -4.55 10.28
C LEU A 595 -6.49 -4.36 10.70
N LYS A 596 -7.46 -4.97 9.99
CA LYS A 596 -8.89 -4.87 10.32
C LYS A 596 -9.23 -5.48 11.67
N ARG A 597 -8.61 -6.62 12.02
CA ARG A 597 -8.84 -7.32 13.30
C ARG A 597 -8.46 -6.46 14.50
N HIS A 598 -7.32 -5.76 14.41
CA HIS A 598 -6.78 -4.97 15.50
C HIS A 598 -7.11 -3.47 15.41
N ASN A 599 -7.61 -3.00 14.26
CA ASN A 599 -8.00 -1.60 14.01
C ASN A 599 -9.33 -1.53 13.21
N PRO A 600 -10.46 -1.98 13.77
CA PRO A 600 -11.74 -2.05 13.05
C PRO A 600 -12.25 -0.68 12.55
N GLN A 601 -11.74 0.42 13.09
CA GLN A 601 -11.99 1.79 12.63
C GLN A 601 -11.52 2.02 11.19
N LEU A 602 -10.59 1.18 10.69
CA LEU A 602 -10.08 1.23 9.32
C LEU A 602 -10.96 0.48 8.31
N ASN A 603 -12.02 -0.20 8.74
CA ASN A 603 -12.85 -1.03 7.85
C ASN A 603 -13.29 -0.29 6.59
N SER A 604 -13.78 0.95 6.73
CA SER A 604 -14.16 1.78 5.58
C SER A 604 -12.96 2.17 4.73
N SER A 605 -11.81 2.50 5.35
CA SER A 605 -10.59 2.92 4.64
C SER A 605 -9.90 1.80 3.85
N LEU A 606 -10.12 0.55 4.26
CA LEU A 606 -9.52 -0.66 3.68
C LEU A 606 -10.47 -1.40 2.72
N VAL A 607 -11.56 -0.75 2.30
CA VAL A 607 -12.48 -1.31 1.31
C VAL A 607 -11.75 -1.49 -0.03
N GLY A 608 -11.79 -2.72 -0.56
CA GLY A 608 -11.15 -3.08 -1.83
C GLY A 608 -9.63 -2.97 -1.84
N VAL A 609 -8.99 -2.78 -0.68
CA VAL A 609 -7.53 -2.85 -0.55
C VAL A 609 -7.16 -4.33 -0.54
N GLU A 610 -6.53 -4.80 -1.63
CA GLU A 610 -6.10 -6.19 -1.78
C GLU A 610 -4.71 -6.45 -1.19
N ASN A 611 -3.86 -5.41 -1.11
CA ASN A 611 -2.50 -5.48 -0.60
C ASN A 611 -2.23 -4.28 0.29
N ALA A 612 -1.93 -4.52 1.56
CA ALA A 612 -1.78 -3.47 2.57
C ALA A 612 -0.58 -2.54 2.33
N PHE A 613 0.39 -2.92 1.48
CA PHE A 613 1.63 -2.17 1.21
C PHE A 613 1.55 -1.29 -0.04
N LYS A 614 0.49 -1.41 -0.85
CA LYS A 614 0.19 -0.51 -1.96
C LYS A 614 -0.57 0.73 -1.43
N PRO A 615 -0.49 1.91 -2.07
CA PRO A 615 -1.21 3.10 -1.63
C PRO A 615 -2.72 2.88 -1.48
N TRP A 616 -3.30 3.31 -0.35
CA TRP A 616 -4.73 3.16 -0.11
C TRP A 616 -5.52 4.28 -0.80
N GLY A 617 -6.62 3.92 -1.46
CA GLY A 617 -7.42 4.82 -2.30
C GLY A 617 -8.90 4.42 -2.37
N LEU A 618 -9.68 5.14 -3.17
CA LEU A 618 -11.07 4.75 -3.47
C LEU A 618 -11.06 3.54 -4.39
N ASN A 619 -11.54 2.41 -3.89
CA ASN A 619 -11.79 1.20 -4.67
C ASN A 619 -13.28 0.94 -4.78
N ILE A 620 -13.70 0.42 -5.93
CA ILE A 620 -15.06 -0.04 -6.21
C ILE A 620 -14.98 -1.53 -6.54
N PRO A 621 -15.09 -2.43 -5.55
CA PRO A 621 -15.04 -3.87 -5.75
C PRO A 621 -16.13 -4.35 -6.72
N ALA A 622 -15.91 -5.50 -7.35
CA ALA A 622 -16.82 -6.04 -8.37
C ALA A 622 -18.25 -6.29 -7.84
N ASP A 623 -18.38 -6.57 -6.54
CA ASP A 623 -19.65 -6.81 -5.85
C ASP A 623 -20.27 -5.53 -5.25
N TYR A 624 -19.65 -4.35 -5.45
CA TYR A 624 -20.08 -3.06 -4.86
C TYR A 624 -21.59 -2.80 -4.97
N GLU A 625 -22.18 -3.03 -6.14
CA GLU A 625 -23.59 -2.74 -6.37
C GLU A 625 -24.54 -3.59 -5.51
N SER A 626 -24.08 -4.78 -5.09
CA SER A 626 -24.83 -5.70 -4.24
C SER A 626 -24.81 -5.32 -2.75
N TRP A 627 -24.01 -4.32 -2.36
CA TRP A 627 -23.84 -3.96 -0.96
C TRP A 627 -25.05 -3.23 -0.36
N PRO A 628 -25.15 -3.20 0.98
CA PRO A 628 -26.02 -2.28 1.69
C PRO A 628 -25.77 -0.82 1.31
N ALA A 629 -26.83 -0.02 1.28
CA ALA A 629 -26.84 1.39 0.96
C ALA A 629 -25.90 2.19 1.86
N ALA A 630 -25.87 1.88 3.16
CA ALA A 630 -24.96 2.49 4.13
C ALA A 630 -23.50 2.32 3.72
N ASN A 631 -23.10 1.08 3.38
CA ASN A 631 -21.72 0.75 3.02
C ASN A 631 -21.29 1.43 1.71
N LYS A 632 -22.20 1.51 0.72
CA LYS A 632 -21.93 2.23 -0.53
C LYS A 632 -21.72 3.72 -0.30
N MET A 633 -22.59 4.34 0.49
CA MET A 633 -22.47 5.75 0.85
C MET A 633 -21.16 6.01 1.60
N GLU A 634 -20.87 5.21 2.62
CA GLU A 634 -19.69 5.41 3.47
C GLU A 634 -18.38 5.17 2.69
N ASN A 635 -18.33 4.20 1.76
CA ASN A 635 -17.17 4.00 0.90
C ASN A 635 -16.88 5.25 0.03
N LEU A 636 -17.90 5.82 -0.61
CA LEU A 636 -17.72 7.02 -1.44
C LEU A 636 -17.45 8.27 -0.59
N TRP A 637 -18.03 8.34 0.60
CA TRP A 637 -17.81 9.45 1.52
C TRP A 637 -16.38 9.45 2.08
N VAL A 638 -15.95 8.34 2.70
CA VAL A 638 -14.64 8.21 3.32
C VAL A 638 -13.54 8.18 2.27
N ASN A 639 -13.61 7.27 1.30
CA ASN A 639 -12.49 7.04 0.38
C ASN A 639 -12.50 7.96 -0.83
N GLY A 640 -13.65 8.53 -1.18
CA GLY A 640 -13.78 9.52 -2.25
C GLY A 640 -13.74 10.94 -1.71
N ALA A 641 -14.81 11.34 -1.01
CA ALA A 641 -15.07 12.73 -0.66
C ALA A 641 -14.07 13.30 0.37
N LEU A 642 -13.97 12.69 1.57
CA LEU A 642 -13.08 13.16 2.62
C LEU A 642 -11.60 13.06 2.20
N ARG A 643 -11.22 11.98 1.50
CA ARG A 643 -9.84 11.78 1.01
C ARG A 643 -9.41 12.78 -0.04
N THR A 644 -10.35 13.45 -0.69
CA THR A 644 -10.00 14.45 -1.70
C THR A 644 -10.52 15.83 -1.32
N GLN A 645 -10.79 16.02 -0.02
CA GLN A 645 -11.20 17.30 0.52
C GLN A 645 -10.12 18.36 0.26
N TYR A 646 -10.54 19.54 -0.15
CA TYR A 646 -9.65 20.69 -0.27
C TYR A 646 -9.35 21.27 1.12
N GLN A 647 -8.14 21.82 1.29
CA GLN A 647 -7.80 22.55 2.52
C GLN A 647 -8.68 23.79 2.65
N ASP A 648 -8.90 24.24 3.89
CA ASP A 648 -9.66 25.45 4.16
C ASP A 648 -9.02 26.65 3.46
N GLY A 649 -9.81 27.38 2.67
CA GLY A 649 -9.34 28.52 1.87
C GLY A 649 -8.67 28.15 0.54
N GLU A 650 -8.45 26.86 0.24
CA GLU A 650 -7.84 26.38 -1.01
C GLU A 650 -8.87 25.81 -1.99
N LEU A 651 -10.04 26.45 -2.07
CA LEU A 651 -11.05 26.06 -3.03
C LEU A 651 -10.56 26.31 -4.47
N PRO A 652 -10.69 25.33 -5.40
CA PRO A 652 -10.35 25.57 -6.79
C PRO A 652 -11.23 26.70 -7.36
N PRO A 653 -10.72 27.57 -8.24
CA PRO A 653 -11.50 28.66 -8.80
C PRO A 653 -12.72 28.13 -9.55
N LEU A 654 -13.83 28.86 -9.52
CA LEU A 654 -14.95 28.57 -10.41
C LEU A 654 -14.51 28.81 -11.85
N VAL A 655 -14.83 27.88 -12.76
CA VAL A 655 -14.41 27.94 -14.17
C VAL A 655 -15.60 28.11 -15.10
N PRO A 656 -15.41 28.78 -16.26
CA PRO A 656 -16.44 28.86 -17.30
C PRO A 656 -16.89 27.47 -17.80
N VAL A 657 -18.02 27.43 -18.50
CA VAL A 657 -18.56 26.19 -19.06
C VAL A 657 -17.69 25.68 -20.22
N ASP A 658 -17.32 24.40 -20.19
CA ASP A 658 -16.61 23.75 -21.29
C ASP A 658 -17.60 23.23 -22.35
N VAL A 659 -17.93 24.11 -23.30
CA VAL A 659 -18.83 23.78 -24.42
C VAL A 659 -18.26 22.68 -25.32
N GLY A 660 -16.94 22.58 -25.45
CA GLY A 660 -16.29 21.54 -26.25
C GLY A 660 -16.43 20.16 -25.63
N GLY A 661 -16.19 20.04 -24.32
CA GLY A 661 -16.39 18.81 -23.55
C GLY A 661 -17.85 18.34 -23.53
N LEU A 662 -18.80 19.28 -23.57
CA LEU A 662 -20.25 19.02 -23.68
C LEU A 662 -20.66 18.36 -25.01
N ILE A 663 -19.95 18.65 -26.11
CA ILE A 663 -20.19 18.05 -27.44
C ILE A 663 -19.56 16.65 -27.53
N GLY A 664 -18.57 16.35 -26.68
CA GLY A 664 -18.00 15.01 -26.49
C GLY A 664 -18.97 14.03 -25.80
N SER A 665 -18.68 12.74 -25.85
CA SER A 665 -19.56 11.62 -25.45
C SER A 665 -20.12 11.61 -24.01
N ILE A 666 -19.79 12.61 -23.18
CA ILE A 666 -20.14 12.73 -21.76
C ILE A 666 -21.66 12.70 -21.50
N LEU A 667 -22.48 13.28 -22.39
CA LEU A 667 -23.95 13.27 -22.22
C LEU A 667 -24.53 11.86 -22.33
N TRP A 668 -23.96 11.03 -23.21
CA TRP A 668 -24.37 9.63 -23.34
C TRP A 668 -23.99 8.81 -22.12
N ASP A 669 -22.82 9.07 -21.54
CA ASP A 669 -22.40 8.40 -20.30
C ASP A 669 -23.38 8.69 -19.16
N LYS A 670 -23.87 9.94 -19.03
CA LYS A 670 -24.82 10.37 -17.99
C LYS A 670 -26.14 9.63 -17.99
N VAL A 671 -26.59 9.14 -19.15
CA VAL A 671 -27.89 8.46 -19.29
C VAL A 671 -27.74 6.94 -19.42
N LYS A 672 -26.59 6.45 -19.90
CA LYS A 672 -26.34 5.02 -20.11
C LYS A 672 -25.62 4.35 -18.94
N LYS A 673 -24.62 5.01 -18.33
CA LYS A 673 -23.76 4.37 -17.34
C LYS A 673 -24.49 4.25 -16.01
N ASN A 674 -24.63 3.01 -15.52
CA ASN A 674 -25.09 2.71 -14.16
C ASN A 674 -23.83 2.54 -13.29
N SER A 675 -23.38 3.61 -12.66
CA SER A 675 -22.22 3.63 -11.76
C SER A 675 -22.37 4.79 -10.79
N ASP A 676 -21.86 4.64 -9.56
CA ASP A 676 -21.80 5.74 -8.60
C ASP A 676 -20.53 6.59 -8.72
N VAL A 677 -19.51 6.07 -9.41
CA VAL A 677 -18.23 6.74 -9.67
C VAL A 677 -18.04 7.00 -11.15
N ALA A 678 -17.45 8.15 -11.47
CA ALA A 678 -17.15 8.56 -12.83
C ALA A 678 -16.00 7.72 -13.40
N PRO A 679 -15.91 7.55 -14.74
CA PRO A 679 -14.73 6.97 -15.36
C PRO A 679 -13.44 7.72 -14.99
N VAL A 680 -12.29 7.03 -15.01
CA VAL A 680 -10.98 7.67 -14.86
C VAL A 680 -10.78 8.75 -15.95
N GLY A 681 -10.23 9.90 -15.58
CA GLY A 681 -10.03 11.03 -16.49
C GLY A 681 -11.31 11.81 -16.84
N TYR A 682 -12.44 11.51 -16.20
CA TYR A 682 -13.69 12.22 -16.41
C TYR A 682 -13.62 13.64 -15.84
N SER A 683 -13.86 14.64 -16.69
CA SER A 683 -14.05 16.04 -16.29
C SER A 683 -15.51 16.46 -16.47
N LYS A 684 -16.04 17.29 -15.55
CA LYS A 684 -17.40 17.81 -15.65
C LYS A 684 -17.39 19.12 -16.45
N PRO A 685 -18.00 19.15 -17.66
CA PRO A 685 -18.00 20.37 -18.47
C PRO A 685 -18.98 21.44 -17.96
N ILE A 686 -19.94 21.04 -17.14
CA ILE A 686 -20.86 21.89 -16.39
C ILE A 686 -20.96 21.40 -14.96
N HIS A 687 -21.27 22.31 -14.04
CA HIS A 687 -21.22 22.05 -12.62
C HIS A 687 -19.87 21.50 -12.13
N PRO A 688 -18.73 22.04 -12.58
CA PRO A 688 -17.41 21.49 -12.28
C PRO A 688 -17.10 21.53 -10.79
N HIS A 689 -17.39 22.66 -10.13
CA HIS A 689 -17.03 22.88 -8.73
C HIS A 689 -18.26 23.05 -7.84
N GLY A 690 -18.27 22.38 -6.68
CA GLY A 690 -19.36 22.45 -5.72
C GLY A 690 -19.00 21.87 -4.35
N VAL A 691 -20.03 21.62 -3.55
CA VAL A 691 -19.91 20.97 -2.24
C VAL A 691 -20.82 19.75 -2.15
N MET A 692 -20.48 18.82 -1.27
CA MET A 692 -21.23 17.58 -1.05
C MET A 692 -21.43 17.31 0.44
N ALA A 693 -22.58 16.74 0.81
CA ALA A 693 -22.88 16.29 2.17
C ALA A 693 -23.62 14.95 2.16
N LYS A 694 -23.52 14.21 3.27
CA LYS A 694 -24.44 13.11 3.58
C LYS A 694 -25.78 13.70 3.98
N VAL A 695 -26.86 13.17 3.43
CA VAL A 695 -28.23 13.60 3.76
C VAL A 695 -29.16 12.43 3.96
N ARG A 696 -30.26 12.69 4.65
CA ARG A 696 -31.44 11.82 4.65
C ARG A 696 -32.66 12.52 4.07
N PHE A 697 -33.53 11.74 3.43
CA PHE A 697 -34.87 12.16 3.02
C PHE A 697 -35.90 11.59 3.99
N VAL A 698 -36.57 12.49 4.73
CA VAL A 698 -37.59 12.15 5.72
C VAL A 698 -38.97 12.35 5.08
N PRO A 699 -39.72 11.29 4.77
CA PRO A 699 -40.99 11.41 4.07
C PRO A 699 -42.11 11.88 5.02
N THR A 700 -43.05 12.67 4.48
CA THR A 700 -44.34 12.92 5.13
C THR A 700 -45.20 11.66 5.04
N ALA A 701 -45.88 11.30 6.13
CA ALA A 701 -46.81 10.18 6.14
C ALA A 701 -47.91 10.34 5.06
N ASN A 702 -48.24 9.25 4.36
CA ASN A 702 -49.32 9.19 3.36
C ASN A 702 -49.20 10.22 2.23
N ASN A 703 -47.98 10.54 1.77
CA ASN A 703 -47.74 11.55 0.74
C ASN A 703 -48.26 11.21 -0.68
N GLY A 704 -48.76 9.98 -0.88
CA GLY A 704 -49.43 9.55 -2.12
C GLY A 704 -48.52 8.93 -3.19
N TYR A 705 -47.20 8.95 -2.99
CA TYR A 705 -46.21 8.34 -3.88
C TYR A 705 -45.67 7.02 -3.28
N THR A 706 -44.75 6.35 -3.97
CA THR A 706 -44.19 5.07 -3.52
C THR A 706 -42.67 5.05 -3.60
N GLY A 707 -42.06 3.91 -3.22
CA GLY A 707 -40.62 3.70 -3.25
C GLY A 707 -39.91 4.63 -2.26
N LEU A 708 -38.74 5.14 -2.65
CA LEU A 708 -37.93 6.08 -1.86
C LEU A 708 -38.71 7.34 -1.44
N PHE A 709 -39.70 7.77 -2.23
CA PHE A 709 -40.54 8.91 -1.86
C PHE A 709 -41.44 8.64 -0.66
N ALA A 710 -41.84 7.39 -0.42
CA ALA A 710 -42.70 7.02 0.70
C ALA A 710 -41.95 6.34 1.85
N SER A 711 -40.92 5.56 1.53
CA SER A 711 -40.10 4.86 2.53
C SER A 711 -39.05 5.76 3.17
N GLY A 712 -38.66 6.85 2.51
CA GLY A 712 -37.50 7.63 2.91
C GLY A 712 -36.19 7.06 2.36
N SER A 713 -35.10 7.77 2.67
CA SER A 713 -33.73 7.35 2.35
C SER A 713 -32.76 7.92 3.39
N ASP A 714 -32.26 7.08 4.31
CA ASP A 714 -31.32 7.48 5.37
C ASP A 714 -29.85 7.54 4.91
N HIS A 715 -29.58 7.07 3.70
CA HIS A 715 -28.23 6.93 3.14
C HIS A 715 -28.21 7.55 1.75
N SER A 716 -27.94 8.84 1.70
CA SER A 716 -27.89 9.61 0.47
C SER A 716 -26.72 10.60 0.47
N LEU A 717 -26.27 10.96 -0.72
CA LEU A 717 -25.38 12.11 -0.95
C LEU A 717 -26.15 13.23 -1.66
N LEU A 718 -25.93 14.46 -1.20
CA LEU A 718 -26.41 15.67 -1.83
C LEU A 718 -25.21 16.48 -2.33
N ARG A 719 -25.21 16.86 -3.59
CA ARG A 719 -24.24 17.78 -4.17
C ARG A 719 -24.92 19.08 -4.60
N LEU A 720 -24.36 20.20 -4.17
CA LEU A 720 -24.79 21.55 -4.53
C LEU A 720 -23.66 22.24 -5.31
N SER A 721 -23.99 22.82 -6.47
CA SER A 721 -22.99 23.39 -7.39
C SER A 721 -23.62 24.43 -8.30
N VAL A 722 -22.82 25.27 -8.95
CA VAL A 722 -23.28 26.21 -9.98
C VAL A 722 -22.89 25.73 -11.37
N THR A 723 -23.65 26.05 -12.41
CA THR A 723 -23.43 25.53 -13.78
C THR A 723 -22.04 25.83 -14.35
N GLY A 724 -21.48 27.00 -14.03
CA GLY A 724 -20.14 27.46 -14.39
C GLY A 724 -19.86 28.76 -13.65
N ASP A 725 -18.76 29.43 -13.96
CA ASP A 725 -18.40 30.72 -13.35
C ASP A 725 -19.55 31.74 -13.45
N PRO A 726 -20.11 32.20 -12.32
CA PRO A 726 -21.16 33.20 -12.30
C PRO A 726 -20.79 34.52 -13.00
N ALA A 727 -19.50 34.86 -13.10
CA ALA A 727 -19.03 36.06 -13.79
C ALA A 727 -19.21 35.98 -15.33
N ASP A 728 -19.27 34.76 -15.89
CA ASP A 728 -19.43 34.51 -17.33
C ASP A 728 -20.90 34.54 -17.77
N ARG A 729 -21.77 33.83 -17.05
CA ARG A 729 -23.17 33.58 -17.49
C ARG A 729 -24.24 33.73 -16.41
N GLY A 730 -23.90 34.35 -15.28
CA GLY A 730 -24.79 34.54 -14.15
C GLY A 730 -24.85 33.33 -13.21
N PHE A 731 -25.38 33.55 -12.01
CA PHE A 731 -25.43 32.55 -10.95
C PHE A 731 -26.54 31.52 -11.23
N ALA A 732 -26.16 30.28 -11.53
CA ALA A 732 -27.11 29.21 -11.89
C ALA A 732 -26.96 28.01 -10.93
N PRO A 733 -27.69 27.97 -9.80
CA PRO A 733 -27.57 26.92 -8.80
C PRO A 733 -28.23 25.62 -9.28
N GLY A 734 -27.57 24.51 -8.94
CA GLY A 734 -28.03 23.16 -9.24
C GLY A 734 -27.78 22.19 -8.10
N LEU A 735 -28.72 21.26 -7.96
CA LEU A 735 -28.74 20.22 -6.95
C LEU A 735 -28.68 18.85 -7.62
N ALA A 736 -27.90 17.93 -7.05
CA ALA A 736 -27.97 16.51 -7.39
C ALA A 736 -28.10 15.69 -6.11
N TRP A 737 -29.15 14.87 -6.02
CA TRP A 737 -29.41 13.96 -4.92
C TRP A 737 -29.22 12.52 -5.40
N LYS A 738 -28.37 11.76 -4.71
CA LYS A 738 -28.13 10.33 -4.89
C LYS A 738 -28.63 9.58 -3.67
N ALA A 739 -29.62 8.71 -3.85
CA ALA A 739 -30.13 7.80 -2.83
C ALA A 739 -29.58 6.39 -3.09
N PHE A 740 -28.80 5.86 -2.15
CA PHE A 740 -28.30 4.48 -2.23
C PHE A 740 -29.39 3.48 -1.86
N VAL A 741 -29.34 2.30 -2.46
CA VAL A 741 -30.34 1.24 -2.30
C VAL A 741 -29.62 -0.08 -2.02
N ASP A 742 -30.09 -0.86 -1.06
CA ASP A 742 -29.50 -2.17 -0.75
C ASP A 742 -29.55 -3.09 -1.97
N GLY A 743 -28.43 -3.75 -2.29
CA GLY A 743 -28.38 -4.76 -3.34
C GLY A 743 -28.55 -4.24 -4.77
N GLN A 744 -28.65 -2.91 -4.99
CA GLN A 744 -28.97 -2.33 -6.29
C GLN A 744 -28.27 -0.98 -6.56
N PRO A 745 -28.09 -0.59 -7.84
CA PRO A 745 -27.60 0.73 -8.18
C PRO A 745 -28.42 1.88 -7.60
N SER A 746 -27.71 2.92 -7.15
CA SER A 746 -28.32 4.13 -6.58
C SER A 746 -29.32 4.79 -7.52
N LYS A 747 -30.29 5.51 -6.95
CA LYS A 747 -31.27 6.31 -7.69
C LYS A 747 -30.95 7.77 -7.51
N ASN A 748 -30.93 8.51 -8.62
CA ASN A 748 -30.45 9.88 -8.64
C ASN A 748 -31.51 10.82 -9.21
N VAL A 749 -31.49 12.06 -8.74
CA VAL A 749 -32.23 13.17 -9.36
C VAL A 749 -31.36 14.42 -9.37
N SER A 750 -31.41 15.17 -10.45
CA SER A 750 -30.82 16.51 -10.53
C SER A 750 -31.92 17.55 -10.71
N ALA A 751 -31.70 18.74 -10.18
CA ALA A 751 -32.67 19.83 -10.18
C ALA A 751 -31.97 21.18 -10.38
N LEU A 752 -32.67 22.09 -11.07
CA LEU A 752 -32.21 23.46 -11.35
C LEU A 752 -33.35 24.45 -11.06
N TYR A 753 -33.02 25.73 -10.93
CA TYR A 753 -34.02 26.80 -10.90
C TYR A 753 -34.55 27.05 -12.33
N THR A 754 -33.67 27.51 -13.21
CA THR A 754 -33.90 27.72 -14.66
C THR A 754 -32.62 27.40 -15.43
N LEU A 755 -32.69 27.26 -16.77
CA LEU A 755 -31.47 27.08 -17.59
C LEU A 755 -30.59 28.34 -17.63
N SER A 756 -31.19 29.52 -17.41
CA SER A 756 -30.50 30.82 -17.36
C SER A 756 -29.99 31.17 -15.95
N GLY A 757 -30.40 30.42 -14.92
CA GLY A 757 -30.07 30.71 -13.52
C GLY A 757 -30.88 31.87 -12.93
N GLN A 758 -30.33 32.50 -11.89
CA GLN A 758 -30.94 33.58 -11.10
C GLN A 758 -30.17 34.90 -11.19
N GLY A 759 -29.44 35.10 -12.29
CA GLY A 759 -28.74 36.35 -12.59
C GLY A 759 -27.69 36.70 -11.55
N GLY A 760 -27.69 37.95 -11.07
CA GLY A 760 -26.73 38.45 -10.08
C GLY A 760 -27.05 38.13 -8.63
N ASN A 761 -28.01 37.25 -8.33
CA ASN A 761 -28.33 36.85 -6.96
C ASN A 761 -27.49 35.62 -6.58
N TYR A 762 -26.52 35.79 -5.69
CA TYR A 762 -25.60 34.72 -5.28
C TYR A 762 -26.09 33.88 -4.10
N ASN A 763 -27.26 34.19 -3.52
CA ASN A 763 -27.85 33.34 -2.50
C ASN A 763 -28.32 32.02 -3.12
N PHE A 764 -27.59 30.93 -2.85
CA PHE A 764 -27.87 29.60 -3.38
C PHE A 764 -29.29 29.10 -3.08
N PHE A 765 -29.88 29.53 -1.96
CA PHE A 765 -31.20 29.14 -1.47
C PHE A 765 -32.29 30.18 -1.78
N ALA A 766 -32.05 31.13 -2.70
CA ALA A 766 -33.04 32.15 -3.04
C ALA A 766 -34.32 31.57 -3.68
N ASN A 767 -34.17 30.55 -4.53
CA ASN A 767 -35.25 29.99 -5.34
C ASN A 767 -35.40 28.47 -5.13
N GLU A 768 -36.60 27.95 -5.39
CA GLU A 768 -36.83 26.51 -5.42
C GLU A 768 -36.24 25.86 -6.68
N LEU A 769 -35.74 24.63 -6.52
CA LEU A 769 -35.14 23.86 -7.61
C LEU A 769 -36.07 22.72 -8.02
N SER A 770 -36.09 22.36 -9.29
CA SER A 770 -36.95 21.30 -9.83
C SER A 770 -36.20 20.49 -10.89
N GLN A 771 -36.53 19.20 -10.99
CA GLN A 771 -36.00 18.30 -12.02
C GLN A 771 -36.62 18.55 -13.40
N PHE A 772 -37.76 19.25 -13.43
CA PHE A 772 -38.32 19.85 -14.63
C PHE A 772 -38.01 21.35 -14.66
N VAL A 773 -37.36 21.79 -15.74
CA VAL A 773 -36.98 23.19 -15.93
C VAL A 773 -37.91 23.85 -16.94
N GLN A 774 -38.43 25.03 -16.63
CA GLN A 774 -39.28 25.76 -17.57
C GLN A 774 -38.45 26.43 -18.65
N THR A 775 -38.94 26.38 -19.89
CA THR A 775 -38.32 27.06 -21.02
C THR A 775 -38.57 28.56 -20.98
N GLU A 776 -37.50 29.36 -20.94
CA GLU A 776 -37.57 30.83 -20.94
C GLU A 776 -37.41 31.42 -22.36
N ALA A 777 -37.98 32.61 -22.60
CA ALA A 777 -37.93 33.25 -23.91
C ALA A 777 -36.51 33.68 -24.34
N ASN A 778 -35.60 33.89 -23.38
CA ASN A 778 -34.20 34.26 -23.60
C ASN A 778 -33.25 33.07 -23.50
N GLU A 779 -33.75 31.83 -23.57
CA GLU A 779 -32.88 30.66 -23.64
C GLU A 779 -31.93 30.77 -24.82
N THR A 780 -30.65 30.54 -24.57
CA THR A 780 -29.70 30.28 -25.65
C THR A 780 -30.14 28.98 -26.33
N LEU A 781 -30.72 29.11 -27.53
CA LEU A 781 -31.23 28.03 -28.39
C LEU A 781 -30.29 26.80 -28.44
N GLY A 782 -28.96 27.02 -28.32
CA GLY A 782 -27.93 25.99 -28.35
C GLY A 782 -27.97 24.96 -27.21
N THR A 783 -28.40 25.32 -25.99
CA THR A 783 -28.34 24.40 -24.84
C THR A 783 -29.38 23.28 -24.93
N THR A 784 -30.61 23.64 -25.30
CA THR A 784 -31.73 22.70 -25.49
C THR A 784 -31.50 21.79 -26.71
N ILE A 785 -30.89 22.32 -27.78
CA ILE A 785 -30.48 21.55 -28.96
C ILE A 785 -29.45 20.48 -28.56
N LEU A 786 -28.45 20.83 -27.75
CA LEU A 786 -27.42 19.89 -27.32
C LEU A 786 -28.02 18.71 -26.52
N PHE A 787 -28.86 18.97 -25.53
CA PHE A 787 -29.46 17.89 -24.73
C PHE A 787 -30.48 17.05 -25.50
N SER A 788 -31.04 17.59 -26.59
CA SER A 788 -31.92 16.83 -27.50
C SER A 788 -31.18 15.67 -28.20
N ALA A 789 -29.85 15.64 -28.17
CA ALA A 789 -29.06 14.52 -28.67
C ALA A 789 -29.26 13.22 -27.89
N VAL A 790 -29.71 13.28 -26.63
CA VAL A 790 -29.84 12.11 -25.75
C VAL A 790 -31.27 11.84 -25.25
N THR A 791 -32.19 12.80 -25.34
CA THR A 791 -33.59 12.72 -24.87
C THR A 791 -34.54 13.57 -25.73
N LEU A 792 -35.80 13.15 -25.88
CA LEU A 792 -36.87 13.89 -26.55
C LEU A 792 -37.42 15.04 -25.68
N LYS A 793 -37.17 15.01 -24.36
CA LYS A 793 -37.57 16.08 -23.43
C LYS A 793 -36.34 16.61 -22.67
N PRO A 794 -35.54 17.50 -23.29
CA PRO A 794 -34.27 17.98 -22.73
C PRO A 794 -34.40 18.76 -21.41
N THR A 795 -35.59 19.27 -21.08
CA THR A 795 -35.85 19.99 -19.83
C THR A 795 -36.50 19.15 -18.73
N LEU A 796 -36.66 17.84 -18.95
CA LEU A 796 -37.31 16.93 -18.01
C LEU A 796 -36.41 15.75 -17.68
N LEU A 797 -36.02 15.66 -16.41
CA LEU A 797 -35.48 14.43 -15.83
C LEU A 797 -36.60 13.64 -15.16
N ARG A 798 -36.64 12.34 -15.39
CA ARG A 798 -37.61 11.45 -14.71
C ARG A 798 -37.08 11.00 -13.36
N VAL A 799 -37.99 10.53 -12.52
CA VAL A 799 -37.70 10.06 -11.16
C VAL A 799 -38.43 8.76 -10.83
N ASP A 800 -38.91 8.05 -11.84
CA ASP A 800 -39.74 6.86 -11.69
C ASP A 800 -38.97 5.70 -11.06
N ASP A 801 -37.67 5.62 -11.32
CA ASP A 801 -36.84 4.58 -10.70
C ASP A 801 -36.75 4.74 -9.18
N MET A 802 -36.88 5.97 -8.65
CA MET A 802 -36.99 6.21 -7.22
C MET A 802 -38.34 5.73 -6.64
N ALA A 803 -39.40 5.67 -7.46
CA ALA A 803 -40.72 5.20 -7.03
C ALA A 803 -40.88 3.67 -7.08
N LYS A 804 -40.00 2.99 -7.83
CA LYS A 804 -40.03 1.53 -8.05
C LYS A 804 -39.40 0.72 -6.92
N VAL A 805 -38.58 1.33 -6.07
CA VAL A 805 -37.77 0.62 -5.08
C VAL A 805 -37.78 1.36 -3.74
N LYS A 806 -37.73 0.64 -2.63
CA LYS A 806 -37.46 1.19 -1.29
C LYS A 806 -35.97 1.13 -0.98
N GLN A 807 -35.53 1.78 0.10
CA GLN A 807 -34.10 1.81 0.42
C GLN A 807 -33.52 0.42 0.74
N ASP A 808 -34.32 -0.47 1.34
CA ASP A 808 -33.99 -1.88 1.64
C ASP A 808 -33.89 -2.78 0.39
N GLY A 809 -33.96 -2.22 -0.81
CA GLY A 809 -33.91 -2.96 -2.07
C GLY A 809 -35.22 -3.61 -2.48
N SER A 810 -36.27 -3.57 -1.65
CA SER A 810 -37.55 -4.17 -2.00
C SER A 810 -38.25 -3.40 -3.13
N ALA A 811 -38.75 -4.15 -4.12
CA ALA A 811 -39.50 -3.59 -5.24
C ALA A 811 -40.92 -3.20 -4.81
N VAL A 812 -41.46 -2.16 -5.47
CA VAL A 812 -42.85 -1.72 -5.31
C VAL A 812 -43.69 -2.29 -6.44
N SER A 813 -44.77 -2.99 -6.10
CA SER A 813 -45.66 -3.65 -7.08
C SER A 813 -46.48 -2.70 -7.95
N SER A 814 -46.80 -1.51 -7.44
CA SER A 814 -47.53 -0.46 -8.18
C SER A 814 -46.86 0.90 -7.97
N PRO A 815 -45.76 1.17 -8.69
CA PRO A 815 -44.99 2.40 -8.54
C PRO A 815 -45.82 3.64 -8.89
N LYS A 816 -45.82 4.64 -8.00
CA LYS A 816 -46.41 5.96 -8.22
C LYS A 816 -45.32 7.01 -8.10
N ALA A 817 -44.83 7.47 -9.24
CA ALA A 817 -43.84 8.53 -9.33
C ALA A 817 -44.50 9.90 -9.49
N PRO A 818 -43.95 10.96 -8.88
CA PRO A 818 -44.39 12.32 -9.19
C PRO A 818 -44.00 12.73 -10.60
N THR A 819 -44.85 13.54 -11.24
CA THR A 819 -44.52 14.15 -12.54
C THR A 819 -43.52 15.28 -12.39
N GLN A 820 -43.54 16.00 -11.26
CA GLN A 820 -42.60 17.07 -10.93
C GLN A 820 -42.34 17.12 -9.41
N ILE A 821 -41.10 17.40 -9.01
CA ILE A 821 -40.68 17.61 -7.61
C ILE A 821 -40.05 19.00 -7.48
N TYR A 822 -40.26 19.63 -6.33
CA TYR A 822 -39.76 20.95 -6.01
C TYR A 822 -38.99 20.88 -4.68
N PHE A 823 -37.72 21.22 -4.72
CA PHE A 823 -36.88 21.40 -3.55
C PHE A 823 -37.02 22.86 -3.11
N VAL A 824 -37.85 23.09 -2.09
CA VAL A 824 -38.19 24.43 -1.59
C VAL A 824 -37.27 24.77 -0.41
N PRO A 825 -36.38 25.77 -0.55
CA PRO A 825 -35.47 26.15 0.52
C PRO A 825 -36.23 26.51 1.79
N ARG A 826 -35.77 25.96 2.91
CA ARG A 826 -36.36 26.21 4.22
C ARG A 826 -35.91 27.54 4.82
N ALA A 827 -36.67 28.03 5.80
CA ALA A 827 -36.40 29.30 6.47
C ALA A 827 -35.00 29.36 7.11
N GLU A 828 -34.47 28.21 7.55
CA GLU A 828 -33.12 28.07 8.11
C GLU A 828 -32.00 28.51 7.18
N VAL A 829 -32.19 28.42 5.86
CA VAL A 829 -31.14 28.71 4.87
C VAL A 829 -31.55 29.80 3.88
N LYS A 830 -32.85 29.95 3.60
CA LYS A 830 -33.37 30.81 2.52
C LYS A 830 -32.95 32.28 2.64
N SER A 831 -32.88 32.81 3.86
CA SER A 831 -32.51 34.20 4.12
C SER A 831 -31.17 34.36 4.85
N ARG A 832 -30.37 33.28 4.92
CA ARG A 832 -29.11 33.27 5.68
C ARG A 832 -27.97 33.97 4.94
N PHE A 833 -28.01 33.97 3.62
CA PHE A 833 -26.86 34.27 2.76
C PHE A 833 -27.04 35.51 1.90
N ALA A 834 -25.92 36.15 1.56
CA ALA A 834 -25.90 37.38 0.80
C ALA A 834 -26.31 37.16 -0.66
N SER A 835 -26.99 38.14 -1.26
CA SER A 835 -27.28 38.13 -2.70
C SER A 835 -26.16 38.72 -3.54
N THR A 836 -25.20 39.43 -2.94
CA THR A 836 -24.07 40.08 -3.61
C THR A 836 -23.02 39.07 -4.08
N PRO A 837 -22.20 39.36 -5.11
CA PRO A 837 -21.16 38.43 -5.58
C PRO A 837 -20.18 37.99 -4.49
N HIS A 838 -20.00 36.68 -4.34
CA HIS A 838 -19.03 36.00 -3.48
C HIS A 838 -18.94 34.51 -3.90
N ASP A 839 -18.07 33.71 -3.28
CA ASP A 839 -18.06 32.26 -3.52
C ASP A 839 -19.12 31.56 -2.65
N PHE A 840 -20.20 31.10 -3.29
CA PHE A 840 -21.29 30.41 -2.61
C PHE A 840 -20.86 29.17 -1.82
N ARG A 841 -19.69 28.59 -2.11
CA ARG A 841 -19.21 27.41 -1.39
C ARG A 841 -18.86 27.75 0.05
N GLU A 842 -18.37 28.96 0.33
CA GLU A 842 -18.10 29.43 1.69
C GLU A 842 -19.38 29.44 2.54
N ASP A 843 -20.48 29.92 1.97
CA ASP A 843 -21.81 29.89 2.58
C ASP A 843 -22.24 28.46 2.91
N LEU A 844 -22.14 27.55 1.94
CA LEU A 844 -22.59 26.18 2.10
C LEU A 844 -21.75 25.39 3.11
N LEU A 845 -20.43 25.61 3.14
CA LEU A 845 -19.52 25.01 4.13
C LEU A 845 -19.84 25.46 5.56
N SER A 846 -20.49 26.61 5.75
CA SER A 846 -20.91 27.11 7.07
C SER A 846 -22.18 26.43 7.64
N ILE A 847 -22.82 25.54 6.89
CA ILE A 847 -24.07 24.89 7.30
C ILE A 847 -23.76 23.64 8.14
N GLU A 848 -24.29 23.62 9.36
CA GLU A 848 -24.06 22.55 10.33
C GLU A 848 -24.91 21.30 10.03
N GLU A 849 -24.40 20.14 10.46
CA GLU A 849 -25.13 18.87 10.48
C GLU A 849 -26.48 19.00 11.21
N GLY A 850 -27.50 18.25 10.78
CA GLY A 850 -28.86 18.33 11.31
C GLY A 850 -29.71 19.47 10.71
N THR A 851 -29.11 20.39 9.94
CA THR A 851 -29.86 21.44 9.26
C THR A 851 -30.79 20.84 8.20
N LYS A 852 -32.06 21.25 8.23
CA LYS A 852 -33.06 20.89 7.22
C LYS A 852 -33.01 21.88 6.07
N LEU A 853 -32.54 21.43 4.90
CA LEU A 853 -32.25 22.30 3.77
C LEU A 853 -33.49 22.62 2.94
N TYR A 854 -34.28 21.59 2.62
CA TYR A 854 -35.39 21.69 1.69
C TYR A 854 -36.63 20.98 2.22
N ASP A 855 -37.79 21.63 2.09
CA ASP A 855 -39.06 20.93 2.01
C ASP A 855 -39.23 20.43 0.57
N VAL A 856 -39.53 19.14 0.39
CA VAL A 856 -39.76 18.55 -0.93
C VAL A 856 -41.25 18.53 -1.20
N TYR A 857 -41.70 19.21 -2.25
CA TYR A 857 -43.07 19.18 -2.74
C TYR A 857 -43.15 18.38 -4.04
N ALA A 858 -44.29 17.74 -4.29
CA ALA A 858 -44.48 17.00 -5.54
C ALA A 858 -45.91 17.03 -6.05
N THR A 859 -46.07 16.90 -7.37
CA THR A 859 -47.37 16.82 -8.05
C THR A 859 -47.43 15.64 -9.01
N SER A 860 -48.65 15.16 -9.27
CA SER A 860 -48.98 14.18 -10.31
C SER A 860 -49.62 14.85 -11.55
N MET A 861 -49.76 16.18 -11.53
CA MET A 861 -50.37 16.91 -12.62
C MET A 861 -49.48 16.84 -13.87
N GLU A 862 -50.10 16.58 -15.02
CA GLU A 862 -49.38 16.46 -16.29
C GLU A 862 -48.64 17.74 -16.65
N ILE A 863 -47.41 17.60 -17.17
CA ILE A 863 -46.62 18.71 -17.68
C ILE A 863 -47.14 19.10 -19.06
N LYS A 864 -47.95 20.16 -19.08
CA LYS A 864 -48.41 20.84 -20.30
C LYS A 864 -47.47 21.99 -20.67
N THR A 865 -47.19 22.11 -21.96
CA THR A 865 -46.44 23.21 -22.57
C THR A 865 -47.26 23.84 -23.69
N SER A 866 -46.95 25.10 -24.01
CA SER A 866 -47.59 25.96 -24.99
C SER A 866 -46.53 26.85 -25.62
N ILE A 867 -46.74 27.27 -26.87
CA ILE A 867 -45.91 28.31 -27.50
C ILE A 867 -46.25 29.71 -26.97
N LEU A 868 -47.41 29.87 -26.31
CA LEU A 868 -47.82 31.13 -25.71
C LEU A 868 -47.26 31.24 -24.28
N PRO A 869 -46.36 32.21 -23.99
CA PRO A 869 -45.72 32.32 -22.69
C PRO A 869 -46.70 32.47 -21.52
N SER A 870 -47.80 33.20 -21.72
CA SER A 870 -48.84 33.38 -20.70
C SER A 870 -49.56 32.08 -20.32
N LEU A 871 -49.79 31.18 -21.29
CA LEU A 871 -50.37 29.86 -21.03
C LEU A 871 -49.37 28.93 -20.37
N ASN A 872 -48.09 28.97 -20.76
CA ASN A 872 -47.02 28.23 -20.07
C ASN A 872 -46.94 28.60 -18.60
N GLN A 873 -46.90 29.92 -18.31
CA GLN A 873 -46.86 30.42 -16.95
C GLN A 873 -48.10 29.98 -16.15
N ARG A 874 -49.28 30.02 -16.77
CA ARG A 874 -50.51 29.55 -16.14
C ARG A 874 -50.42 28.05 -15.81
N TYR A 875 -50.01 27.20 -16.74
CA TYR A 875 -49.85 25.77 -16.50
C TYR A 875 -48.82 25.47 -15.42
N ALA A 876 -47.72 26.22 -15.39
CA ALA A 876 -46.74 26.14 -14.33
C ALA A 876 -47.31 26.50 -12.96
N ASN A 877 -48.05 27.61 -12.86
CA ASN A 877 -48.68 28.04 -11.62
C ASN A 877 -49.73 27.03 -11.13
N GLU A 878 -50.55 26.48 -12.03
CA GLU A 878 -51.52 25.42 -11.72
C GLU A 878 -50.82 24.16 -11.20
N ARG A 879 -49.73 23.72 -11.86
CA ARG A 879 -48.92 22.59 -11.38
C ARG A 879 -48.32 22.84 -10.01
N ARG A 880 -47.67 24.00 -9.82
CA ARG A 880 -47.05 24.34 -8.53
C ARG A 880 -48.06 24.45 -7.40
N SER A 881 -49.27 24.95 -7.68
CA SER A 881 -50.38 25.03 -6.72
C SER A 881 -50.96 23.66 -6.37
N SER A 882 -50.87 22.69 -7.28
CA SER A 882 -51.29 21.30 -7.01
C SER A 882 -50.28 20.48 -6.20
N ALA A 883 -49.04 20.97 -6.08
CA ALA A 883 -47.96 20.25 -5.41
C ALA A 883 -48.17 20.20 -3.89
N ARG A 884 -47.91 19.04 -3.28
CA ARG A 884 -48.05 18.81 -1.84
C ARG A 884 -46.69 18.46 -1.24
N LYS A 885 -46.44 18.85 0.01
CA LYS A 885 -45.21 18.47 0.73
C LYS A 885 -45.17 16.96 0.91
N ILE A 886 -44.12 16.32 0.39
CA ILE A 886 -43.91 14.88 0.45
C ILE A 886 -42.81 14.46 1.42
N GLY A 887 -41.96 15.39 1.86
CA GLY A 887 -40.91 15.13 2.83
C GLY A 887 -39.93 16.30 2.98
N GLU A 888 -38.80 16.02 3.60
CA GLU A 888 -37.75 16.99 3.97
C GLU A 888 -36.37 16.40 3.69
N ILE A 889 -35.42 17.22 3.25
CA ILE A 889 -33.99 16.85 3.14
C ILE A 889 -33.25 17.44 4.34
N GLU A 890 -32.60 16.57 5.10
CA GLU A 890 -31.85 16.92 6.31
C GLU A 890 -30.38 16.50 6.17
N LEU A 891 -29.47 17.38 6.58
CA LEU A 891 -28.04 17.08 6.64
C LEU A 891 -27.73 16.05 7.73
N THR A 892 -26.90 15.07 7.40
CA THR A 892 -26.34 14.05 8.32
C THR A 892 -24.81 14.10 8.35
N SER A 893 -24.24 15.14 7.73
CA SER A 893 -22.87 15.60 7.88
C SER A 893 -22.83 17.10 7.51
N PRO A 894 -21.77 17.83 7.89
CA PRO A 894 -21.44 19.10 7.26
C PRO A 894 -21.21 18.93 5.74
N PHE A 895 -21.29 20.02 5.00
CA PHE A 895 -20.80 20.07 3.63
C PHE A 895 -19.28 20.06 3.57
N ILE A 896 -18.73 19.43 2.53
CA ILE A 896 -17.31 19.50 2.18
C ILE A 896 -17.14 19.82 0.70
N ALA A 897 -16.06 20.51 0.35
CA ALA A 897 -15.58 20.66 -1.01
C ALA A 897 -14.47 19.65 -1.27
N SER A 898 -14.54 18.90 -2.37
CA SER A 898 -13.56 17.84 -2.67
C SER A 898 -13.40 17.59 -4.16
N ALA A 899 -12.21 17.12 -4.57
CA ALA A 899 -11.96 16.76 -5.96
C ALA A 899 -12.86 15.60 -6.43
N PHE A 900 -13.18 14.65 -5.53
CA PHE A 900 -14.16 13.60 -5.80
C PHE A 900 -15.57 14.18 -5.99
N GLY A 901 -15.99 15.15 -5.19
CA GLY A 901 -17.24 15.88 -5.42
C GLY A 901 -17.27 16.55 -6.80
N ASP A 902 -16.14 17.06 -7.26
CA ASP A 902 -16.02 17.86 -8.48
C ASP A 902 -15.86 17.04 -9.76
N THR A 903 -15.30 15.83 -9.69
CA THR A 903 -15.06 15.00 -10.88
C THR A 903 -15.45 13.54 -10.67
N GLY A 904 -15.20 12.98 -9.48
CA GLY A 904 -15.33 11.56 -9.18
C GLY A 904 -16.76 11.04 -8.94
N VAL A 905 -17.64 11.79 -8.28
CA VAL A 905 -19.01 11.33 -8.00
C VAL A 905 -19.89 11.39 -9.26
N PHE A 906 -20.61 10.30 -9.54
CA PHE A 906 -21.41 10.17 -10.74
C PHE A 906 -22.91 10.09 -10.44
N PHE A 907 -23.68 11.02 -10.99
CA PHE A 907 -25.13 11.02 -10.94
C PHE A 907 -25.67 10.66 -12.33
N LYS A 908 -26.37 9.53 -12.42
CA LYS A 908 -27.08 9.12 -13.63
C LYS A 908 -28.37 9.91 -13.80
N HIS A 909 -28.68 10.36 -15.00
CA HIS A 909 -29.97 10.96 -15.35
C HIS A 909 -30.92 9.91 -15.92
N GLN A 910 -32.16 9.90 -15.43
CA GLN A 910 -33.23 9.10 -16.04
C GLN A 910 -33.91 9.92 -17.13
N ARG A 911 -33.91 9.39 -18.35
CA ARG A 911 -34.50 10.09 -19.50
C ARG A 911 -36.00 9.91 -19.58
N HIS A 912 -36.62 10.69 -20.45
CA HIS A 912 -38.03 10.53 -20.76
C HIS A 912 -38.34 9.18 -21.41
N GLU A 913 -37.42 8.67 -22.23
CA GLU A 913 -37.54 7.42 -22.99
C GLU A 913 -37.42 6.19 -22.10
N ASP A 914 -36.81 6.33 -20.92
CA ASP A 914 -36.64 5.24 -19.94
C ASP A 914 -37.95 5.01 -19.16
N LYS A 915 -39.11 5.20 -19.82
CA LYS A 915 -40.42 5.28 -19.17
C LYS A 915 -40.89 3.99 -18.53
#